data_AF-A0A3D3IUL7-F1
#
_entry.id   AF-A0A3D3IUL7-F1
#
_cell.length_a   1.000
_cell.length_b   1.000
_cell.length_c   1.000
_cell.angle_alpha   90.00
_cell.angle_beta   90.00
_cell.angle_gamma   90.00
#
_symmetry.space_group_name_H-M   'P 1'
#
loop_
_entity.id
_entity.type
_entity.pdbx_description
1 polymer ?
#
loop_
_entity_poly.entity_id
_entity_poly.type
_entity_poly.pdbx_seq_one_letter_code
_entity_poly.pdbx_strand_id
1 'polypeptide(L)'
;MNAIIDSELTQALAKIFPRLRDVSVRDGIQSWDGNKWPVADVVAALKEINQLSLDVEKHLGVKMAPVETWGGGQVAQPARFLFEDPLENLEVMNAAAPNLMMQCLYRGRQGFGFKPVSEEVQKEAIEAAIAGGVRVFRVFDMMNDIENVKTGFGILKTHQKNCPNSGVIIEGSLCYITEPDGPRAWEFSDYADYAIELAKLGANEIVIKNYAGVGDADMVLLIQVVRAKLNESGFDEMKINLHMHGAKSHVMVDAIRAGADKVDVAIGELSDGPAHSNMRTVIHELLKDKFSPEQIDTHPVMQQLSKVEAVIAEVTCREPEVEGAKSFYNSRSFLRGLKEEQIEAYRVAGGAFSDLVARVQKQFPGDEAAQHDMFNRVLGEIPALWEKAGRPNTVTPGAKILIDQAVAVVLCKDQGREFRMANYTAEYLDLVTGRYGRNLGMEKGIGSQNFRDAVLIYRAMKIMNKAILDKKMDDNDIHRIMERAQLGIEGQRVRYNGQIALGDPSLERTLMLQNAALEGTALERLKIVAEKIRDIDPEVRAQMIAELRPGRSPTPTEGMDRGKEIVCQTVDNLVRQKRESGDRSPDSAVIKSIKGSRRMSLFAMLLKDRDQFGNEVHLITHGLINKALNRNLPLKPTASYKFGPK
;
A
#
# COMPACT_ATOMS: atom_id res chain seq x y z
N MET A 1 16.85 38.33 30.53
CA MET A 1 16.05 38.27 29.29
C MET A 1 16.30 36.96 28.56
N ASN A 2 17.54 36.65 28.15
CA ASN A 2 17.88 35.39 27.45
C ASN A 2 17.45 34.13 28.23
N ALA A 3 17.74 34.02 29.54
CA ALA A 3 17.29 32.87 30.34
C ALA A 3 15.76 32.71 30.46
N ILE A 4 14.98 33.78 30.28
CA ILE A 4 13.51 33.72 30.29
C ILE A 4 13.03 33.24 28.92
N ILE A 5 13.60 33.78 27.84
CA ILE A 5 13.33 33.36 26.45
C ILE A 5 13.65 31.86 26.29
N ASP A 6 14.78 31.41 26.81
CA ASP A 6 15.19 30.00 26.76
C ASP A 6 14.19 29.08 27.49
N SER A 7 13.69 29.51 28.65
CA SER A 7 12.68 28.77 29.42
C SER A 7 11.33 28.69 28.70
N GLU A 8 10.86 29.81 28.14
CA GLU A 8 9.60 29.84 27.39
C GLU A 8 9.68 29.00 26.10
N LEU A 9 10.81 29.08 25.38
CA LEU A 9 11.07 28.27 24.20
C LEU A 9 11.09 26.77 24.55
N THR A 10 11.78 26.40 25.64
CA THR A 10 11.82 25.02 26.16
C THR A 10 10.40 24.49 26.41
N GLN A 11 9.56 25.27 27.10
CA GLN A 11 8.17 24.90 27.36
C GLN A 11 7.33 24.79 26.09
N ALA A 12 7.58 25.65 25.11
CA ALA A 12 6.87 25.62 23.83
C ALA A 12 7.25 24.37 23.03
N LEU A 13 8.54 24.06 22.92
CA LEU A 13 9.04 22.85 22.26
C LEU A 13 8.56 21.57 22.95
N ALA A 14 8.49 21.54 24.29
CA ALA A 14 7.95 20.42 25.06
C ALA A 14 6.48 20.11 24.71
N LYS A 15 5.70 21.09 24.26
CA LYS A 15 4.31 20.89 23.79
C LYS A 15 4.22 20.44 22.33
N ILE A 16 5.27 20.65 21.55
CA ILE A 16 5.30 20.40 20.10
C ILE A 16 5.84 19.00 19.80
N PHE A 17 7.01 18.62 20.33
CA PHE A 17 7.67 17.34 19.98
C PHE A 17 6.81 16.08 20.18
N PRO A 18 5.98 15.96 21.24
CA PRO A 18 5.08 14.81 21.38
C PRO A 18 3.98 14.73 20.31
N ARG A 19 3.76 15.82 19.55
CA ARG A 19 2.74 15.97 18.51
C ARG A 19 3.31 15.82 17.10
N LEU A 20 4.63 15.77 16.93
CA LEU A 20 5.28 15.63 15.62
C LEU A 20 5.81 14.20 15.46
N ARG A 21 5.15 13.41 14.60
CA ARG A 21 5.57 12.06 14.25
C ARG A 21 6.53 12.11 13.07
N ASP A 22 7.78 11.71 13.29
CA ASP A 22 8.76 11.58 12.21
C ASP A 22 8.46 10.34 11.34
N VAL A 23 8.37 10.55 10.02
CA VAL A 23 8.19 9.49 9.02
C VAL A 23 9.33 9.40 8.00
N SER A 24 10.44 10.11 8.23
CA SER A 24 11.53 10.29 7.27
C SER A 24 12.08 8.96 6.76
N VAL A 25 12.46 8.07 7.68
CA VAL A 25 13.14 6.80 7.35
C VAL A 25 12.21 5.70 6.82
N ARG A 26 10.90 5.98 6.70
CA ARG A 26 9.92 5.09 6.06
C ARG A 26 9.22 5.79 4.91
N ASP A 27 8.31 6.73 5.17
CA ASP A 27 7.54 7.36 4.09
C ASP A 27 8.32 8.43 3.33
N GLY A 28 9.25 9.12 4.00
CA GLY A 28 10.16 10.06 3.34
C GLY A 28 11.01 9.36 2.29
N ILE A 29 11.73 8.28 2.69
CA ILE A 29 12.50 7.43 1.76
C ILE A 29 11.57 6.78 0.72
N GLN A 30 10.36 6.34 1.08
CA GLN A 30 9.43 5.76 0.11
C GLN A 30 9.03 6.75 -0.98
N SER A 31 8.77 8.00 -0.60
CA SER A 31 8.26 9.03 -1.50
C SER A 31 9.36 9.54 -2.42
N TRP A 32 10.58 9.75 -1.91
CA TRP A 32 11.70 10.25 -2.70
C TRP A 32 12.47 9.15 -3.43
N ASP A 33 12.80 8.07 -2.72
CA ASP A 33 13.78 7.07 -3.16
C ASP A 33 13.17 5.66 -3.29
N GLY A 34 11.85 5.52 -3.13
CA GLY A 34 11.14 4.25 -3.26
C GLY A 34 11.57 3.17 -2.28
N ASN A 35 12.02 3.54 -1.07
CA ASN A 35 12.54 2.63 -0.02
C ASN A 35 13.77 1.82 -0.46
N LYS A 36 14.68 2.44 -1.21
CA LYS A 36 15.91 1.81 -1.72
C LYS A 36 17.18 2.32 -1.05
N TRP A 37 17.07 2.79 0.19
CA TRP A 37 18.24 3.00 1.03
C TRP A 37 18.71 1.66 1.60
N PRO A 38 19.98 1.28 1.42
CA PRO A 38 20.60 0.21 2.21
C PRO A 38 20.34 0.38 3.70
N VAL A 39 20.18 -0.73 4.42
CA VAL A 39 19.90 -0.68 5.86
C VAL A 39 20.95 0.11 6.64
N ALA A 40 22.22 0.11 6.19
CA ALA A 40 23.29 0.88 6.79
C ALA A 40 23.02 2.40 6.78
N ASP A 41 22.46 2.91 5.68
CA ASP A 41 22.11 4.33 5.54
C ASP A 41 20.87 4.68 6.36
N VAL A 42 19.88 3.79 6.38
CA VAL A 42 18.71 3.92 7.26
C VAL A 42 19.14 3.99 8.73
N VAL A 43 20.07 3.12 9.13
CA VAL A 43 20.65 3.06 10.48
C VAL A 43 21.43 4.32 10.81
N ALA A 44 22.15 4.92 9.86
CA ALA A 44 22.88 6.16 10.08
C ALA A 44 21.92 7.29 10.48
N ALA A 45 20.83 7.49 9.73
CA ALA A 45 19.80 8.46 10.07
C ALA A 45 19.09 8.13 11.39
N LEU A 46 18.73 6.85 11.60
CA LEU A 46 18.04 6.39 12.81
C LEU A 46 18.84 6.64 14.10
N LYS A 47 20.17 6.54 14.06
CA LYS A 47 21.01 6.84 15.23
C LYS A 47 20.91 8.29 15.67
N GLU A 48 20.91 9.22 14.71
CA GLU A 48 20.74 10.65 15.01
C GLU A 48 19.31 10.97 15.47
N ILE A 49 18.29 10.29 14.92
CA ILE A 49 16.90 10.41 15.38
C ILE A 49 16.75 9.85 16.81
N ASN A 50 17.41 8.74 17.12
CA ASN A 50 17.45 8.20 18.48
C ASN A 50 18.13 9.16 19.45
N GLN A 51 19.22 9.83 19.03
CA GLN A 51 19.85 10.88 19.82
C GLN A 51 18.95 12.11 19.98
N LEU A 52 18.20 12.50 18.95
CA LEU A 52 17.19 13.55 19.05
C LEU A 52 16.13 13.21 20.09
N SER A 53 15.66 11.96 20.16
CA SER A 53 14.73 11.50 21.19
C SER A 53 15.31 11.62 22.61
N LEU A 54 16.57 11.24 22.79
CA LEU A 54 17.27 11.41 24.08
C LEU A 54 17.42 12.88 24.47
N ASP A 55 17.74 13.75 23.51
CA ASP A 55 17.88 15.18 23.76
C ASP A 55 16.52 15.84 24.06
N VAL A 56 15.45 15.41 23.39
CA VAL A 56 14.07 15.81 23.72
C VAL A 56 13.73 15.42 25.16
N GLU A 57 13.99 14.18 25.57
CA GLU A 57 13.72 13.75 26.96
C GLU A 57 14.56 14.52 27.97
N LYS A 58 15.86 14.69 27.71
CA LYS A 58 16.79 15.39 28.59
C LYS A 58 16.49 16.88 28.74
N HIS A 59 16.21 17.57 27.64
CA HIS A 59 16.09 19.03 27.62
C HIS A 59 14.65 19.52 27.75
N LEU A 60 13.66 18.73 27.33
CA LEU A 60 12.25 19.11 27.35
C LEU A 60 11.41 18.34 28.38
N GLY A 61 11.94 17.25 28.95
CA GLY A 61 11.23 16.44 29.96
C GLY A 61 10.03 15.67 29.41
N VAL A 62 9.95 15.50 28.09
CA VAL A 62 8.86 14.79 27.39
C VAL A 62 9.43 13.76 26.42
N LYS A 63 8.60 12.82 25.95
CA LYS A 63 9.00 11.87 24.91
C LYS A 63 8.54 12.34 23.54
N MET A 64 9.33 12.03 22.51
CA MET A 64 8.90 12.20 21.13
C MET A 64 7.70 11.31 20.80
N ALA A 65 6.94 11.70 19.77
CA ALA A 65 5.96 10.80 19.16
C ALA A 65 6.64 9.53 18.61
N PRO A 66 5.88 8.44 18.38
CA PRO A 66 6.40 7.26 17.69
C PRO A 66 7.01 7.65 16.34
N VAL A 67 8.09 6.99 15.94
CA VAL A 67 8.77 7.22 14.65
C VAL A 67 8.36 6.11 13.70
N GLU A 68 7.94 6.46 12.49
CA GLU A 68 7.59 5.47 11.48
C GLU A 68 8.83 4.95 10.75
N THR A 69 9.13 3.68 10.97
CA THR A 69 10.40 3.07 10.57
C THR A 69 10.24 1.84 9.70
N TRP A 70 9.05 1.24 9.66
CA TRP A 70 8.86 -0.06 9.01
C TRP A 70 7.50 -0.25 8.35
N GLY A 71 7.29 -1.41 7.71
CA GLY A 71 6.10 -1.67 6.92
C GLY A 71 6.09 -0.90 5.60
N GLY A 72 4.93 -0.81 4.94
CA GLY A 72 4.84 -0.16 3.64
C GLY A 72 5.81 -0.78 2.61
N GLY A 73 6.62 0.04 1.94
CA GLY A 73 7.65 -0.44 1.00
C GLY A 73 8.93 -0.97 1.66
N GLN A 74 9.19 -0.69 2.95
CA GLN A 74 10.40 -1.13 3.68
C GLN A 74 10.47 -2.65 3.89
N VAL A 75 9.43 -3.39 3.50
CA VAL A 75 9.41 -4.85 3.51
C VAL A 75 9.80 -5.42 2.14
N ALA A 76 9.12 -4.96 1.07
CA ALA A 76 9.29 -5.55 -0.26
C ALA A 76 10.48 -4.95 -1.04
N GLN A 77 10.76 -3.66 -0.87
CA GLN A 77 11.74 -2.94 -1.68
C GLN A 77 13.19 -3.33 -1.34
N PRO A 78 13.60 -3.41 -0.05
CA PRO A 78 14.95 -3.85 0.30
C PRO A 78 15.23 -5.29 -0.16
N ALA A 79 14.26 -6.19 0.04
CA ALA A 79 14.38 -7.57 -0.44
C ALA A 79 14.57 -7.65 -1.96
N ARG A 80 13.87 -6.79 -2.71
CA ARG A 80 13.88 -6.82 -4.18
C ARG A 80 15.09 -6.17 -4.81
N PHE A 81 15.47 -4.99 -4.33
CA PHE A 81 16.45 -4.15 -5.01
C PHE A 81 17.80 -4.12 -4.30
N LEU A 82 17.83 -4.42 -3.01
CA LEU A 82 19.03 -4.37 -2.17
C LEU A 82 19.50 -5.76 -1.74
N PHE A 83 18.68 -6.80 -1.96
CA PHE A 83 18.92 -8.18 -1.52
C PHE A 83 19.08 -8.31 0.00
N GLU A 84 18.40 -7.44 0.75
CA GLU A 84 18.40 -7.41 2.22
C GLU A 84 17.18 -8.16 2.79
N ASP A 85 17.36 -8.85 3.92
CA ASP A 85 16.24 -9.48 4.64
C ASP A 85 15.51 -8.40 5.45
N PRO A 86 14.23 -8.11 5.18
CA PRO A 86 13.50 -7.05 5.87
C PRO A 86 13.32 -7.29 7.37
N LEU A 87 13.40 -8.53 7.86
CA LEU A 87 13.35 -8.84 9.30
C LEU A 87 14.71 -8.63 9.95
N GLU A 88 15.81 -9.01 9.28
CA GLU A 88 17.16 -8.67 9.76
C GLU A 88 17.34 -7.15 9.80
N ASN A 89 16.84 -6.44 8.79
CA ASN A 89 16.84 -4.99 8.77
C ASN A 89 16.09 -4.43 9.97
N LEU A 90 14.90 -4.95 10.28
CA LEU A 90 14.13 -4.53 11.45
C LEU A 90 14.90 -4.76 12.77
N GLU A 91 15.53 -5.93 12.93
CA GLU A 91 16.35 -6.25 14.11
C GLU A 91 17.52 -5.26 14.27
N VAL A 92 18.24 -4.97 13.18
CA VAL A 92 19.37 -4.02 13.17
C VAL A 92 18.90 -2.59 13.45
N MET A 93 17.79 -2.16 12.85
CA MET A 93 17.20 -0.84 13.11
C MET A 93 16.78 -0.70 14.58
N ASN A 94 16.13 -1.71 15.15
CA ASN A 94 15.72 -1.71 16.55
C ASN A 94 16.91 -1.66 17.51
N ALA A 95 18.00 -2.39 17.20
CA ALA A 95 19.23 -2.31 17.96
C ALA A 95 19.91 -0.94 17.87
N ALA A 96 19.80 -0.25 16.73
CA ALA A 96 20.39 1.07 16.51
C ALA A 96 19.60 2.20 17.18
N ALA A 97 18.31 2.03 17.41
CA ALA A 97 17.41 3.06 17.93
C ALA A 97 16.51 2.57 19.08
N PRO A 98 17.09 2.07 20.20
CA PRO A 98 16.34 1.40 21.26
C PRO A 98 15.40 2.32 22.06
N ASN A 99 15.58 3.64 21.98
CA ASN A 99 14.75 4.61 22.71
C ASN A 99 13.56 5.10 21.88
N LEU A 100 13.46 4.71 20.61
CA LEU A 100 12.36 5.09 19.74
C LEU A 100 11.22 4.09 19.86
N MET A 101 10.00 4.60 19.92
CA MET A 101 8.81 3.78 19.70
C MET A 101 8.60 3.61 18.19
N MET A 102 8.88 2.43 17.67
CA MET A 102 8.78 2.15 16.23
C MET A 102 7.33 1.94 15.78
N GLN A 103 6.93 2.68 14.76
CA GLN A 103 5.67 2.53 14.05
C GLN A 103 5.86 1.83 12.71
N CYS A 104 4.89 0.99 12.33
CA CYS A 104 4.79 0.42 11.00
C CYS A 104 3.48 0.76 10.29
N LEU A 105 3.52 0.73 8.95
CA LEU A 105 2.33 0.79 8.09
C LEU A 105 1.91 -0.63 7.66
N TYR A 106 0.69 -1.03 8.02
CA TYR A 106 0.12 -2.36 7.77
C TYR A 106 -1.17 -2.28 6.94
N ARG A 107 -1.26 -3.05 5.85
CA ARG A 107 -2.34 -2.99 4.85
C ARG A 107 -3.38 -4.09 5.09
N GLY A 108 -4.40 -3.87 5.92
CA GLY A 108 -5.57 -4.76 6.08
C GLY A 108 -5.31 -6.25 5.81
N ARG A 109 -6.00 -6.81 4.81
CA ARG A 109 -5.88 -8.23 4.39
C ARG A 109 -4.59 -8.55 3.66
N GLN A 110 -3.90 -7.55 3.12
CA GLN A 110 -2.64 -7.71 2.38
C GLN A 110 -1.42 -7.74 3.32
N GLY A 111 -1.58 -7.31 4.57
CA GLY A 111 -0.52 -7.08 5.54
C GLY A 111 0.60 -6.19 4.99
N PHE A 112 1.82 -6.70 4.90
CA PHE A 112 2.95 -5.98 4.31
C PHE A 112 3.14 -6.20 2.79
N GLY A 113 2.31 -7.04 2.16
CA GLY A 113 2.35 -7.34 0.71
C GLY A 113 1.35 -6.52 -0.12
N PHE A 114 1.16 -6.91 -1.39
CA PHE A 114 0.19 -6.27 -2.30
C PHE A 114 -1.08 -7.08 -2.54
N LYS A 115 -1.03 -8.41 -2.34
CA LYS A 115 -2.20 -9.29 -2.46
C LYS A 115 -2.71 -9.77 -1.10
N PRO A 116 -4.02 -10.10 -0.98
CA PRO A 116 -4.56 -10.68 0.25
C PRO A 116 -3.86 -11.97 0.69
N VAL A 117 -3.59 -12.08 1.99
CA VAL A 117 -2.92 -13.21 2.63
C VAL A 117 -3.84 -13.87 3.66
N SER A 118 -3.55 -15.13 4.02
CA SER A 118 -4.36 -15.85 5.01
C SER A 118 -4.15 -15.28 6.41
N GLU A 119 -5.08 -15.56 7.32
CA GLU A 119 -5.00 -15.10 8.70
C GLU A 119 -3.75 -15.59 9.42
N GLU A 120 -3.30 -16.82 9.15
CA GLU A 120 -2.08 -17.37 9.74
C GLU A 120 -0.84 -16.58 9.32
N VAL A 121 -0.78 -16.20 8.03
CA VAL A 121 0.33 -15.39 7.51
C VAL A 121 0.30 -13.99 8.13
N GLN A 122 -0.87 -13.38 8.27
CA GLN A 122 -1.01 -12.09 8.95
C GLN A 122 -0.56 -12.15 10.40
N LYS A 123 -0.98 -13.20 11.12
CA LYS A 123 -0.62 -13.41 12.53
C LYS A 123 0.88 -13.52 12.70
N GLU A 124 1.53 -14.38 11.92
CA GLU A 124 2.99 -14.55 12.00
C GLU A 124 3.73 -13.27 11.60
N ALA A 125 3.25 -12.54 10.60
CA ALA A 125 3.87 -11.27 10.19
C ALA A 125 3.76 -10.19 11.28
N ILE A 126 2.61 -10.08 11.95
CA ILE A 126 2.41 -9.15 13.07
C ILE A 126 3.29 -9.56 14.26
N GLU A 127 3.32 -10.84 14.64
CA GLU A 127 4.15 -11.31 15.75
C GLU A 127 5.65 -11.16 15.45
N ALA A 128 6.07 -11.32 14.20
CA ALA A 128 7.44 -11.02 13.76
C ALA A 128 7.76 -9.53 13.89
N ALA A 129 6.85 -8.65 13.46
CA ALA A 129 7.00 -7.21 13.58
C ALA A 129 7.13 -6.76 15.05
N ILE A 130 6.27 -7.29 15.94
CA ILE A 130 6.32 -7.00 17.38
C ILE A 130 7.65 -7.45 17.98
N ALA A 131 8.09 -8.67 17.64
CA ALA A 131 9.36 -9.22 18.12
C ALA A 131 10.57 -8.41 17.61
N GLY A 132 10.50 -7.87 16.40
CA GLY A 132 11.52 -7.00 15.82
C GLY A 132 11.55 -5.58 16.40
N GLY A 133 10.58 -5.19 17.25
CA GLY A 133 10.58 -3.90 17.94
C GLY A 133 9.42 -2.97 17.58
N VAL A 134 8.56 -3.33 16.62
CA VAL A 134 7.38 -2.52 16.28
C VAL A 134 6.42 -2.47 17.47
N ARG A 135 5.93 -1.28 17.77
CA ARG A 135 4.93 -1.05 18.84
C ARG A 135 3.68 -0.36 18.33
N VAL A 136 3.77 0.45 17.28
CA VAL A 136 2.58 1.10 16.70
C VAL A 136 2.26 0.48 15.35
N PHE A 137 1.04 0.00 15.19
CA PHE A 137 0.54 -0.55 13.93
C PHE A 137 -0.49 0.41 13.36
N ARG A 138 -0.09 1.17 12.33
CA ARG A 138 -1.02 1.94 11.51
C ARG A 138 -1.68 0.99 10.53
N VAL A 139 -2.92 0.59 10.81
CA VAL A 139 -3.68 -0.37 10.01
C VAL A 139 -4.66 0.39 9.12
N PHE A 140 -4.53 0.22 7.82
CA PHE A 140 -5.45 0.81 6.83
C PHE A 140 -5.96 -0.24 5.84
N ASP A 141 -7.11 0.03 5.25
CA ASP A 141 -7.58 -0.62 4.03
C ASP A 141 -7.78 0.45 2.96
N MET A 142 -7.41 0.15 1.71
CA MET A 142 -7.54 1.10 0.62
C MET A 142 -9.00 1.51 0.43
N MET A 143 -9.94 0.57 0.48
CA MET A 143 -11.35 0.87 0.26
C MET A 143 -12.06 1.46 1.48
N ASN A 144 -11.34 1.68 2.60
CA ASN A 144 -11.92 1.92 3.92
C ASN A 144 -13.00 0.85 4.25
N ASP A 145 -12.74 -0.41 3.89
CA ASP A 145 -13.63 -1.52 4.21
C ASP A 145 -13.28 -2.07 5.60
N ILE A 146 -14.20 -1.98 6.55
CA ILE A 146 -13.99 -2.46 7.92
C ILE A 146 -13.71 -3.96 7.95
N GLU A 147 -14.33 -4.75 7.07
CA GLU A 147 -14.12 -6.21 7.01
C GLU A 147 -12.67 -6.55 6.67
N ASN A 148 -12.00 -5.71 5.88
CA ASN A 148 -10.63 -5.93 5.47
C ASN A 148 -9.60 -5.65 6.57
N VAL A 149 -9.96 -4.90 7.63
CA VAL A 149 -9.03 -4.62 8.73
C VAL A 149 -9.27 -5.51 9.96
N LYS A 150 -10.43 -6.18 10.05
CA LYS A 150 -10.83 -7.00 11.21
C LYS A 150 -9.79 -8.03 11.64
N THR A 151 -9.21 -8.77 10.70
CA THR A 151 -8.21 -9.80 11.02
C THR A 151 -6.99 -9.22 11.72
N GLY A 152 -6.38 -8.18 11.13
CA GLY A 152 -5.21 -7.51 11.72
C GLY A 152 -5.51 -6.91 13.10
N PHE A 153 -6.66 -6.23 13.24
CA PHE A 153 -7.12 -5.72 14.54
C PHE A 153 -7.35 -6.85 15.55
N GLY A 154 -7.97 -7.96 15.16
CA GLY A 154 -8.25 -9.09 16.04
C GLY A 154 -6.96 -9.72 16.59
N ILE A 155 -5.94 -9.86 15.74
CA ILE A 155 -4.61 -10.35 16.12
C ILE A 155 -3.96 -9.40 17.12
N LEU A 156 -3.90 -8.10 16.80
CA LEU A 156 -3.28 -7.08 17.66
C LEU A 156 -3.99 -6.95 19.01
N LYS A 157 -5.31 -6.99 19.04
CA LYS A 157 -6.09 -6.97 20.29
C LYS A 157 -5.87 -8.20 21.14
N THR A 158 -5.79 -9.36 20.50
CA THR A 158 -5.46 -10.62 21.20
C THR A 158 -4.07 -10.52 21.82
N HIS A 159 -3.10 -9.94 21.10
CA HIS A 159 -1.77 -9.65 21.64
C HIS A 159 -1.84 -8.69 22.84
N GLN A 160 -2.53 -7.55 22.74
CA GLN A 160 -2.70 -6.60 23.85
C GLN A 160 -3.35 -7.26 25.08
N LYS A 161 -4.35 -8.14 24.87
CA LYS A 161 -5.00 -8.88 25.96
C LYS A 161 -4.05 -9.88 26.64
N ASN A 162 -3.26 -10.60 25.85
CA ASN A 162 -2.31 -11.59 26.37
C ASN A 162 -1.06 -10.94 26.98
N CYS A 163 -0.70 -9.74 26.52
CA CYS A 163 0.49 -9.00 26.91
C CYS A 163 0.11 -7.52 27.17
N PRO A 164 -0.62 -7.21 28.27
CA PRO A 164 -1.15 -5.86 28.54
C PRO A 164 -0.06 -4.79 28.68
N ASN A 165 1.16 -5.18 29.05
CA ASN A 165 2.31 -4.28 29.18
C ASN A 165 3.22 -4.28 27.93
N SER A 166 2.77 -4.84 26.81
CA SER A 166 3.55 -4.87 25.55
C SER A 166 3.82 -3.48 24.97
N GLY A 167 2.97 -2.50 25.30
CA GLY A 167 3.01 -1.17 24.69
C GLY A 167 2.57 -1.13 23.24
N VAL A 168 1.91 -2.20 22.74
CA VAL A 168 1.37 -2.23 21.38
C VAL A 168 0.18 -1.27 21.26
N ILE A 169 0.18 -0.45 20.22
CA ILE A 169 -0.84 0.54 19.89
C ILE A 169 -1.39 0.22 18.49
N ILE A 170 -2.70 0.18 18.37
CA ILE A 170 -3.42 0.05 17.11
C ILE A 170 -3.87 1.45 16.68
N GLU A 171 -3.27 1.97 15.61
CA GLU A 171 -3.70 3.21 14.98
C GLU A 171 -4.57 2.87 13.76
N GLY A 172 -5.88 3.07 13.89
CA GLY A 172 -6.85 2.81 12.82
C GLY A 172 -6.87 3.94 11.80
N SER A 173 -6.67 3.62 10.52
CA SER A 173 -6.55 4.63 9.48
C SER A 173 -7.80 4.72 8.62
N LEU A 174 -8.31 5.95 8.47
CA LEU A 174 -9.25 6.31 7.41
C LEU A 174 -8.47 6.96 6.27
N CYS A 175 -8.52 6.36 5.08
CA CYS A 175 -7.86 6.89 3.88
C CYS A 175 -8.72 7.98 3.29
N TYR A 176 -8.17 9.20 3.17
CA TYR A 176 -8.85 10.35 2.63
C TYR A 176 -8.41 10.64 1.19
N ILE A 177 -9.37 11.01 0.36
CA ILE A 177 -9.17 11.61 -0.96
C ILE A 177 -10.17 12.74 -1.16
N THR A 178 -9.72 13.84 -1.77
CA THR A 178 -10.62 14.90 -2.24
C THR A 178 -11.14 14.54 -3.62
N GLU A 179 -12.43 14.75 -3.84
CA GLU A 179 -13.06 14.55 -5.14
C GLU A 179 -13.33 15.89 -5.83
N PRO A 180 -13.30 15.96 -7.17
CA PRO A 180 -13.64 17.18 -7.90
C PRO A 180 -15.14 17.46 -7.76
N ASP A 181 -15.60 18.60 -8.28
CA ASP A 181 -17.01 18.99 -8.21
C ASP A 181 -17.96 17.86 -8.64
N GLY A 182 -19.01 17.62 -7.85
CA GLY A 182 -19.96 16.51 -8.03
C GLY A 182 -20.20 15.69 -6.76
N PRO A 183 -20.91 14.55 -6.86
CA PRO A 183 -21.15 13.67 -5.72
C PRO A 183 -19.83 13.07 -5.21
N ARG A 184 -19.64 13.07 -3.90
CA ARG A 184 -18.48 12.42 -3.26
C ARG A 184 -18.78 10.94 -3.01
N ALA A 185 -17.84 10.06 -3.32
CA ALA A 185 -17.92 8.67 -2.87
C ALA A 185 -17.91 8.61 -1.34
N TRP A 186 -17.09 9.45 -0.70
CA TRP A 186 -17.05 9.59 0.76
C TRP A 186 -17.38 11.02 1.19
N GLU A 187 -18.49 11.17 1.89
CA GLU A 187 -18.84 12.39 2.63
C GLU A 187 -18.13 12.41 3.99
N PHE A 188 -18.04 13.57 4.65
CA PHE A 188 -17.42 13.66 5.99
C PHE A 188 -18.14 12.81 7.04
N SER A 189 -19.45 12.62 6.91
CA SER A 189 -20.20 11.68 7.76
C SER A 189 -19.76 10.24 7.55
N ASP A 190 -19.50 9.83 6.30
CA ASP A 190 -19.04 8.46 6.00
C ASP A 190 -17.68 8.20 6.66
N TYR A 191 -16.77 9.17 6.59
CA TYR A 191 -15.47 9.09 7.27
C TYR A 191 -15.59 9.01 8.79
N ALA A 192 -16.51 9.79 9.38
CA ALA A 192 -16.75 9.78 10.81
C ALA A 192 -17.39 8.46 11.29
N ASP A 193 -18.33 7.91 10.54
CA ASP A 193 -18.92 6.60 10.81
C ASP A 193 -17.85 5.50 10.75
N TYR A 194 -16.96 5.54 9.76
CA TYR A 194 -15.84 4.60 9.68
C TYR A 194 -14.86 4.74 10.84
N ALA A 195 -14.57 5.96 11.30
CA ALA A 195 -13.75 6.19 12.50
C ALA A 195 -14.39 5.56 13.75
N ILE A 196 -15.71 5.65 13.89
CA ILE A 196 -16.45 4.98 14.97
C ILE A 196 -16.36 3.45 14.82
N GLU A 197 -16.44 2.91 13.61
CA GLU A 197 -16.26 1.46 13.38
C GLU A 197 -14.86 0.99 13.78
N LEU A 198 -13.81 1.73 13.43
CA LEU A 198 -12.43 1.46 13.86
C LEU A 198 -12.28 1.53 15.39
N ALA A 199 -12.89 2.53 16.03
CA ALA A 199 -12.89 2.66 17.49
C ALA A 199 -13.59 1.47 18.17
N LYS A 200 -14.78 1.07 17.70
CA LYS A 200 -15.50 -0.12 18.17
C LYS A 200 -14.72 -1.41 17.93
N LEU A 201 -13.98 -1.47 16.83
CA LEU A 201 -13.12 -2.60 16.51
C LEU A 201 -11.94 -2.69 17.50
N GLY A 202 -11.56 -1.58 18.13
CA GLY A 202 -10.59 -1.49 19.23
C GLY A 202 -9.32 -0.73 18.87
N ALA A 203 -9.40 0.26 17.98
CA ALA A 203 -8.33 1.21 17.77
C ALA A 203 -7.98 1.93 19.09
N ASN A 204 -6.70 2.20 19.30
CA ASN A 204 -6.23 3.07 20.39
C ASN A 204 -6.17 4.53 19.94
N GLU A 205 -5.91 4.76 18.65
CA GLU A 205 -5.83 6.07 18.01
C GLU A 205 -6.42 5.97 16.60
N ILE A 206 -6.93 7.08 16.06
CA ILE A 206 -7.42 7.20 14.68
C ILE A 206 -6.47 8.11 13.90
N VAL A 207 -6.20 7.79 12.63
CA VAL A 207 -5.45 8.66 11.72
C VAL A 207 -6.24 8.96 10.44
N ILE A 208 -6.35 10.24 10.12
CA ILE A 208 -6.77 10.72 8.80
C ILE A 208 -5.56 10.61 7.89
N LYS A 209 -5.61 9.67 6.95
CA LYS A 209 -4.51 9.37 6.03
C LYS A 209 -4.78 10.01 4.67
N ASN A 210 -4.35 11.25 4.52
CA ASN A 210 -4.37 12.01 3.27
C ASN A 210 -3.07 11.76 2.47
N TYR A 211 -3.01 10.60 1.82
CA TYR A 211 -1.82 10.13 1.10
C TYR A 211 -1.53 10.87 -0.21
N ALA A 212 -2.49 11.67 -0.69
CA ALA A 212 -2.38 12.43 -1.94
C ALA A 212 -2.12 13.93 -1.71
N GLY A 213 -2.17 14.41 -0.46
CA GLY A 213 -1.88 15.81 -0.13
C GLY A 213 -2.93 16.81 -0.62
N VAL A 214 -4.19 16.37 -0.76
CA VAL A 214 -5.27 17.17 -1.37
C VAL A 214 -6.27 17.67 -0.32
N GLY A 215 -7.03 18.71 -0.62
CA GLY A 215 -8.14 19.14 0.23
C GLY A 215 -7.70 19.84 1.52
N ASP A 216 -6.79 20.80 1.42
CA ASP A 216 -6.29 21.60 2.54
C ASP A 216 -7.43 22.13 3.45
N ALA A 217 -8.47 22.71 2.85
CA ALA A 217 -9.63 23.23 3.57
C ALA A 217 -10.50 22.13 4.21
N ASP A 218 -10.52 20.92 3.63
CA ASP A 218 -11.28 19.79 4.15
C ASP A 218 -10.67 19.25 5.45
N MET A 219 -9.36 19.32 5.62
CA MET A 219 -8.66 18.66 6.74
C MET A 219 -9.14 19.13 8.10
N VAL A 220 -9.22 20.46 8.31
CA VAL A 220 -9.68 21.05 9.57
C VAL A 220 -11.11 20.62 9.89
N LEU A 221 -12.01 20.72 8.91
CA LEU A 221 -13.41 20.37 9.09
C LEU A 221 -13.59 18.87 9.34
N LEU A 222 -12.86 18.02 8.61
CA LEU A 222 -12.90 16.57 8.81
C LEU A 222 -12.43 16.16 10.21
N ILE A 223 -11.33 16.75 10.72
CA ILE A 223 -10.86 16.53 12.10
C ILE A 223 -11.98 16.86 13.11
N GLN A 224 -12.63 18.01 12.95
CA GLN A 224 -13.69 18.45 13.84
C GLN A 224 -14.92 17.55 13.78
N VAL A 225 -15.34 17.14 12.58
CA VAL A 225 -16.49 16.23 12.38
C VAL A 225 -16.21 14.86 12.99
N VAL A 226 -15.03 14.29 12.73
CA VAL A 226 -14.63 12.99 13.31
C VAL A 226 -14.57 13.08 14.84
N ARG A 227 -13.98 14.14 15.39
CA ARG A 227 -13.94 14.39 16.85
C ARG A 227 -15.33 14.43 17.45
N ALA A 228 -16.23 15.26 16.89
CA ALA A 228 -17.58 15.41 17.40
C ALA A 228 -18.34 14.07 17.42
N LYS A 229 -18.22 13.29 16.34
CA LYS A 229 -18.89 11.99 16.21
C LYS A 229 -18.32 10.90 17.12
N LEU A 230 -17.01 10.90 17.36
CA LEU A 230 -16.39 9.99 18.34
C LEU A 230 -16.86 10.31 19.76
N ASN A 231 -16.92 11.60 20.13
CA ASN A 231 -17.43 12.04 21.43
C ASN A 231 -18.91 11.63 21.61
N GLU A 232 -19.77 11.92 20.64
CA GLU A 232 -21.18 11.49 20.63
C GLU A 232 -21.35 9.96 20.78
N SER A 233 -20.36 9.20 20.33
CA SER A 233 -20.35 7.73 20.37
C SER A 233 -19.66 7.13 21.61
N GLY A 234 -19.25 7.96 22.57
CA GLY A 234 -18.61 7.52 23.82
C GLY A 234 -17.11 7.20 23.70
N PHE A 235 -16.43 7.79 22.72
CA PHE A 235 -14.99 7.66 22.49
C PHE A 235 -14.25 9.01 22.67
N ASP A 236 -14.61 9.78 23.70
CA ASP A 236 -14.12 11.15 23.92
C ASP A 236 -12.58 11.27 24.05
N GLU A 237 -11.94 10.22 24.56
CA GLU A 237 -10.48 10.13 24.76
C GLU A 237 -9.72 9.63 23.51
N MET A 238 -10.43 9.32 22.42
CA MET A 238 -9.82 8.78 21.20
C MET A 238 -8.92 9.81 20.55
N LYS A 239 -7.63 9.51 20.38
CA LYS A 239 -6.72 10.44 19.70
C LYS A 239 -6.98 10.47 18.19
N ILE A 240 -6.86 11.64 17.59
CA ILE A 240 -7.01 11.85 16.15
C ILE A 240 -5.71 12.42 15.60
N ASN A 241 -5.08 11.72 14.68
CA ASN A 241 -3.82 12.08 14.07
C ASN A 241 -4.03 12.45 12.59
N LEU A 242 -3.13 13.27 12.02
CA LEU A 242 -3.13 13.59 10.60
C LEU A 242 -1.84 13.08 9.94
N HIS A 243 -2.00 12.36 8.84
CA HIS A 243 -0.93 11.96 7.95
C HIS A 243 -1.19 12.58 6.58
N MET A 244 -0.35 13.49 6.13
CA MET A 244 -0.57 14.24 4.90
C MET A 244 0.73 14.47 4.11
N HIS A 245 0.69 14.10 2.82
CA HIS A 245 1.78 14.39 1.89
C HIS A 245 1.69 15.82 1.36
N GLY A 246 2.77 16.33 0.75
CA GLY A 246 2.89 17.69 0.23
C GLY A 246 3.63 18.64 1.17
N ALA A 247 4.02 19.79 0.63
CA ALA A 247 4.71 20.87 1.36
C ALA A 247 3.69 21.75 2.13
N LYS A 248 2.87 21.10 2.97
CA LYS A 248 1.64 21.64 3.58
C LYS A 248 1.81 22.01 5.05
N SER A 249 2.89 22.72 5.40
CA SER A 249 3.16 23.07 6.81
C SER A 249 2.00 23.84 7.46
N HIS A 250 1.35 24.73 6.70
CA HIS A 250 0.17 25.49 7.15
C HIS A 250 -0.98 24.56 7.55
N VAL A 251 -1.25 23.50 6.78
CA VAL A 251 -2.31 22.52 7.09
C VAL A 251 -1.96 21.72 8.33
N MET A 252 -0.69 21.34 8.51
CA MET A 252 -0.24 20.64 9.72
C MET A 252 -0.45 21.49 10.98
N VAL A 253 -0.12 22.79 10.91
CA VAL A 253 -0.35 23.75 11.99
C VAL A 253 -1.84 23.93 12.27
N ASP A 254 -2.66 24.07 11.23
CA ASP A 254 -4.09 24.24 11.37
C ASP A 254 -4.78 22.97 11.90
N ALA A 255 -4.31 21.77 11.53
CA ALA A 255 -4.75 20.52 12.10
C ALA A 255 -4.47 20.41 13.61
N ILE A 256 -3.27 20.79 14.04
CA ILE A 256 -2.89 20.88 15.47
C ILE A 256 -3.83 21.83 16.22
N ARG A 257 -4.14 22.99 15.63
CA ARG A 257 -5.07 23.98 16.19
C ARG A 257 -6.52 23.48 16.22
N ALA A 258 -6.92 22.69 15.23
CA ALA A 258 -8.24 22.07 15.13
C ALA A 258 -8.44 20.89 16.10
N GLY A 259 -7.39 20.45 16.81
CA GLY A 259 -7.46 19.39 17.81
C GLY A 259 -6.95 18.03 17.35
N ALA A 260 -6.12 17.98 16.29
CA ALA A 260 -5.34 16.77 15.99
C ALA A 260 -4.26 16.56 17.07
N ASP A 261 -4.20 15.37 17.65
CA ASP A 261 -3.23 15.00 18.68
C ASP A 261 -1.80 14.94 18.12
N LYS A 262 -1.62 14.34 16.94
CA LYS A 262 -0.34 14.27 16.22
C LYS A 262 -0.48 14.61 14.74
N VAL A 263 0.59 15.12 14.16
CA VAL A 263 0.76 15.26 12.71
C VAL A 263 2.05 14.56 12.29
N ASP A 264 2.03 13.90 11.14
CA ASP A 264 3.21 13.30 10.55
C ASP A 264 4.04 14.37 9.80
N VAL A 265 5.37 14.31 9.98
CA VAL A 265 6.34 15.23 9.39
C VAL A 265 7.59 14.46 8.94
N ALA A 266 8.37 15.02 8.02
CA ALA A 266 9.66 14.47 7.61
C ALA A 266 10.79 15.47 7.84
N ILE A 267 12.03 15.00 7.84
CA ILE A 267 13.22 15.76 8.23
C ILE A 267 14.16 15.91 7.03
N GLY A 268 14.72 17.12 6.87
CA GLY A 268 15.75 17.41 5.87
C GLY A 268 15.30 17.14 4.44
N GLU A 269 16.19 16.59 3.61
CA GLU A 269 15.92 16.33 2.18
C GLU A 269 14.91 15.21 1.89
N LEU A 270 14.37 14.57 2.94
CA LEU A 270 13.29 13.59 2.83
C LEU A 270 11.90 14.20 3.07
N SER A 271 11.81 15.51 3.30
CA SER A 271 10.56 16.25 3.40
C SER A 271 10.11 16.85 2.07
N ASP A 272 8.88 17.38 2.09
CA ASP A 272 8.24 18.17 1.05
C ASP A 272 8.16 17.46 -0.32
N GLY A 273 7.68 18.17 -1.34
CA GLY A 273 7.40 17.58 -2.65
C GLY A 273 6.42 16.40 -2.53
N PRO A 274 6.80 15.18 -2.95
CA PRO A 274 5.93 14.00 -2.82
C PRO A 274 5.87 13.42 -1.40
N ALA A 275 6.67 13.91 -0.45
CA ALA A 275 6.78 13.42 0.92
C ALA A 275 5.93 14.25 1.91
N HIS A 276 6.31 14.28 3.19
CA HIS A 276 5.60 14.99 4.28
C HIS A 276 6.24 16.35 4.54
N SER A 277 5.48 17.29 5.11
CA SER A 277 6.00 18.63 5.42
C SER A 277 7.22 18.58 6.34
N ASN A 278 8.18 19.48 6.12
CA ASN A 278 9.40 19.54 6.91
C ASN A 278 9.14 19.84 8.40
N MET A 279 9.71 19.01 9.28
CA MET A 279 9.57 19.12 10.74
C MET A 279 10.02 20.49 11.26
N ARG A 280 11.17 21.00 10.80
CA ARG A 280 11.69 22.31 11.22
C ARG A 280 10.74 23.42 10.78
N THR A 281 10.26 23.38 9.54
CA THR A 281 9.29 24.36 9.03
C THR A 281 8.00 24.38 9.85
N VAL A 282 7.45 23.21 10.21
CA VAL A 282 6.26 23.12 11.07
C VAL A 282 6.53 23.68 12.48
N ILE A 283 7.70 23.40 13.06
CA ILE A 283 8.11 23.96 14.37
C ILE A 283 8.20 25.49 14.29
N HIS A 284 8.88 26.02 13.27
CA HIS A 284 8.99 27.46 13.04
C HIS A 284 7.62 28.10 12.88
N GLU A 285 6.73 27.49 12.11
CA GLU A 285 5.39 28.03 11.88
C GLU A 285 4.50 28.02 13.14
N LEU A 286 4.64 27.00 14.00
CA LEU A 286 3.94 26.94 15.30
C LEU A 286 4.43 28.01 16.29
N LEU A 287 5.65 28.50 16.13
CA LEU A 287 6.33 29.38 17.08
C LEU A 287 6.55 30.81 16.57
N LYS A 288 6.24 31.08 15.29
CA LYS A 288 6.53 32.36 14.59
C LYS A 288 5.98 33.60 15.28
N ASP A 289 4.89 33.47 16.03
CA ASP A 289 4.26 34.59 16.74
C ASP A 289 5.02 35.02 18.00
N LYS A 290 6.00 34.21 18.46
CA LYS A 290 6.72 34.43 19.73
C LYS A 290 8.24 34.41 19.61
N PHE A 291 8.79 33.64 18.67
CA PHE A 291 10.22 33.43 18.53
C PHE A 291 10.63 33.59 17.06
N SER A 292 11.79 34.21 16.82
CA SER A 292 12.40 34.21 15.49
C SER A 292 13.00 32.83 15.17
N PRO A 293 13.16 32.45 13.89
CA PRO A 293 13.84 31.22 13.49
C PRO A 293 15.22 31.07 14.15
N GLU A 294 16.00 32.16 14.22
CA GLU A 294 17.34 32.15 14.82
C GLU A 294 17.28 31.83 16.32
N GLN A 295 16.28 32.33 17.04
CA GLN A 295 16.09 32.00 18.45
C GLN A 295 15.75 30.52 18.62
N ILE A 296 14.82 30.00 17.81
CA ILE A 296 14.40 28.60 17.86
C ILE A 296 15.60 27.68 17.60
N ASP A 297 16.37 27.97 16.54
CA ASP A 297 17.43 27.10 16.06
C ASP A 297 18.63 27.02 17.01
N THR A 298 18.81 27.97 17.93
CA THR A 298 19.86 27.90 18.96
C THR A 298 19.60 26.85 20.04
N HIS A 299 18.37 26.37 20.19
CA HIS A 299 18.03 25.40 21.24
C HIS A 299 18.74 24.05 21.01
N PRO A 300 19.28 23.38 22.04
CA PRO A 300 20.04 22.12 21.89
C PRO A 300 19.32 21.03 21.09
N VAL A 301 18.02 20.88 21.29
CA VAL A 301 17.19 19.92 20.54
C VAL A 301 17.12 20.29 19.05
N MET A 302 17.04 21.57 18.71
CA MET A 302 17.01 22.03 17.30
C MET A 302 18.38 21.89 16.63
N GLN A 303 19.46 22.02 17.40
CA GLN A 303 20.82 21.71 16.95
C GLN A 303 21.01 20.20 16.70
N GLN A 304 20.41 19.34 17.52
CA GLN A 304 20.41 17.90 17.25
C GLN A 304 19.56 17.56 16.02
N LEU A 305 18.43 18.24 15.80
CA LEU A 305 17.66 18.13 14.55
C LEU A 305 18.53 18.49 13.33
N SER A 306 19.40 19.50 13.43
CA SER A 306 20.35 19.84 12.36
C SER A 306 21.34 18.72 12.04
N LYS A 307 21.71 17.88 13.01
CA LYS A 307 22.56 16.71 12.74
C LYS A 307 21.80 15.61 12.01
N VAL A 308 20.53 15.40 12.34
CA VAL A 308 19.65 14.49 11.58
C VAL A 308 19.55 14.96 10.13
N GLU A 309 19.29 16.25 9.91
CA GLU A 309 19.24 16.86 8.58
C GLU A 309 20.56 16.70 7.82
N ALA A 310 21.70 16.89 8.50
CA ALA A 310 23.03 16.72 7.90
C ALA A 310 23.31 15.28 7.45
N VAL A 311 23.00 14.28 8.28
CA VAL A 311 23.18 12.86 7.90
C VAL A 311 22.25 12.47 6.76
N ILE A 312 21.00 12.95 6.76
CA ILE A 312 20.08 12.73 5.64
C ILE A 312 20.65 13.34 4.36
N ALA A 313 21.09 14.60 4.40
CA ALA A 313 21.70 15.27 3.25
C ALA A 313 22.96 14.53 2.75
N GLU A 314 23.78 14.03 3.67
CA GLU A 314 24.97 13.24 3.34
C GLU A 314 24.61 11.95 2.59
N VAL A 315 23.55 11.25 3.00
CA VAL A 315 23.09 10.04 2.28
C VAL A 315 22.49 10.41 0.93
N THR A 316 21.64 11.45 0.86
CA THR A 316 20.91 11.80 -0.36
C THR A 316 21.81 12.35 -1.48
N CYS A 317 22.95 12.96 -1.14
CA CYS A 317 23.91 13.48 -2.12
C CYS A 317 24.82 12.40 -2.74
N ARG A 318 24.88 11.20 -2.14
CA ARG A 318 25.71 10.11 -2.64
C ARG A 318 24.99 9.37 -3.77
N GLU A 319 25.75 8.98 -4.79
CA GLU A 319 25.27 7.99 -5.75
C GLU A 319 25.23 6.61 -5.06
N PRO A 320 24.11 5.86 -5.12
CA PRO A 320 24.04 4.54 -4.52
C PRO A 320 25.03 3.56 -5.17
N GLU A 321 25.79 2.83 -4.36
CA GLU A 321 26.71 1.79 -4.87
C GLU A 321 25.94 0.59 -5.44
N VAL A 322 24.77 0.28 -4.84
CA VAL A 322 23.93 -0.86 -5.20
C VAL A 322 23.17 -0.58 -6.49
N GLU A 323 23.39 -1.40 -7.52
CA GLU A 323 22.79 -1.24 -8.85
C GLU A 323 21.25 -1.11 -8.82
N GLY A 324 20.57 -1.86 -7.95
CA GLY A 324 19.12 -1.78 -7.78
C GLY A 324 18.64 -0.42 -7.26
N ALA A 325 19.46 0.29 -6.50
CA ALA A 325 19.16 1.62 -5.96
C ALA A 325 19.51 2.75 -6.96
N LYS A 326 20.50 2.55 -7.85
CA LYS A 326 20.91 3.56 -8.85
C LYS A 326 19.78 4.01 -9.76
N SER A 327 18.89 3.09 -10.11
CA SER A 327 17.71 3.39 -10.95
C SER A 327 16.80 4.49 -10.38
N PHE A 328 16.86 4.77 -9.07
CA PHE A 328 16.05 5.80 -8.41
C PHE A 328 16.80 7.11 -8.11
N TYR A 329 18.14 7.11 -8.14
CA TYR A 329 18.92 8.35 -8.05
C TYR A 329 18.47 9.37 -9.12
N ASN A 330 18.22 8.88 -10.34
CA ASN A 330 17.68 9.69 -11.44
C ASN A 330 16.20 10.07 -11.26
N SER A 331 15.42 9.29 -10.51
CA SER A 331 14.01 9.59 -10.24
C SER A 331 13.88 10.84 -9.36
N ARG A 332 14.76 11.04 -8.38
CA ARG A 332 14.73 12.23 -7.51
C ARG A 332 14.90 13.52 -8.33
N SER A 333 15.80 13.54 -9.30
CA SER A 333 16.00 14.67 -10.22
C SER A 333 14.73 15.01 -10.99
N PHE A 334 14.04 13.99 -11.52
CA PHE A 334 12.77 14.15 -12.23
C PHE A 334 11.66 14.66 -11.29
N LEU A 335 11.52 14.06 -10.10
CA LEU A 335 10.49 14.41 -9.13
C LEU A 335 10.64 15.84 -8.62
N ARG A 336 11.88 16.34 -8.45
CA ARG A 336 12.15 17.75 -8.10
C ARG A 336 11.68 18.73 -9.19
N GLY A 337 11.55 18.28 -10.44
CA GLY A 337 11.03 19.09 -11.55
C GLY A 337 9.50 19.15 -11.64
N LEU A 338 8.78 18.33 -10.88
CA LEU A 338 7.31 18.35 -10.86
C LEU A 338 6.79 19.46 -9.95
N LYS A 339 5.77 20.18 -10.41
CA LYS A 339 5.03 21.14 -9.57
C LYS A 339 4.08 20.40 -8.63
N GLU A 340 3.84 20.97 -7.46
CA GLU A 340 2.91 20.41 -6.46
C GLU A 340 1.50 20.19 -7.04
N GLU A 341 1.00 21.16 -7.81
CA GLU A 341 -0.28 21.04 -8.55
C GLU A 341 -0.33 19.80 -9.46
N GLN A 342 0.80 19.40 -10.06
CA GLN A 342 0.87 18.20 -10.89
C GLN A 342 0.82 16.93 -10.03
N ILE A 343 1.46 16.93 -8.87
CA ILE A 343 1.42 15.81 -7.93
C ILE A 343 -0.01 15.61 -7.42
N GLU A 344 -0.69 16.71 -7.07
CA GLU A 344 -2.07 16.72 -6.55
C GLU A 344 -3.12 16.35 -7.60
N ALA A 345 -3.00 16.87 -8.83
CA ALA A 345 -4.01 16.72 -9.88
C ALA A 345 -4.35 15.25 -10.19
N TYR A 346 -3.36 14.37 -10.10
CA TYR A 346 -3.54 12.96 -10.42
C TYR A 346 -3.92 12.10 -9.21
N ARG A 347 -3.88 12.68 -8.00
CA ARG A 347 -4.31 12.03 -6.74
C ARG A 347 -3.68 10.67 -6.55
N VAL A 348 -2.38 10.55 -6.81
CA VAL A 348 -1.64 9.29 -6.68
C VAL A 348 -0.73 9.40 -5.45
N ALA A 349 -0.61 8.32 -4.67
CA ALA A 349 0.35 8.27 -3.57
C ALA A 349 1.81 8.43 -4.06
N GLY A 350 2.62 9.21 -3.35
CA GLY A 350 4.00 9.57 -3.75
C GLY A 350 4.87 8.41 -4.23
N GLY A 351 4.90 7.30 -3.50
CA GLY A 351 5.72 6.13 -3.88
C GLY A 351 5.35 5.49 -5.24
N ALA A 352 4.11 5.65 -5.70
CA ALA A 352 3.71 5.13 -7.01
C ALA A 352 4.16 6.03 -8.17
N PHE A 353 4.37 7.33 -7.93
CA PHE A 353 5.00 8.23 -8.89
C PHE A 353 6.45 7.82 -9.15
N SER A 354 7.23 7.62 -8.09
CA SER A 354 8.65 7.26 -8.19
C SER A 354 8.85 5.95 -8.97
N ASP A 355 7.95 4.98 -8.80
CA ASP A 355 7.93 3.73 -9.58
C ASP A 355 7.55 3.93 -11.05
N LEU A 356 6.63 4.85 -11.37
CA LEU A 356 6.30 5.21 -12.75
C LEU A 356 7.49 5.88 -13.45
N VAL A 357 8.13 6.85 -12.79
CA VAL A 357 9.30 7.56 -13.31
C VAL A 357 10.42 6.58 -13.65
N ALA A 358 10.77 5.67 -12.73
CA ALA A 358 11.80 4.66 -12.97
C ALA A 358 11.49 3.78 -14.19
N ARG A 359 10.21 3.43 -14.42
CA ARG A 359 9.77 2.66 -15.60
C ARG A 359 9.90 3.45 -16.89
N VAL A 360 9.46 4.71 -16.88
CA VAL A 360 9.50 5.60 -18.04
C VAL A 360 10.95 5.91 -18.44
N GLN A 361 11.82 6.21 -17.48
CA GLN A 361 13.25 6.42 -17.73
C GLN A 361 13.94 5.18 -18.31
N LYS A 362 13.56 3.98 -17.84
CA LYS A 362 14.07 2.72 -18.40
C LYS A 362 13.59 2.49 -19.84
N GLN A 363 12.38 2.89 -20.17
CA GLN A 363 11.81 2.74 -21.51
C GLN A 363 12.42 3.73 -22.52
N PHE A 364 12.70 4.96 -22.08
CA PHE A 364 13.23 6.04 -22.92
C PHE A 364 14.57 6.57 -22.36
N PRO A 365 15.64 5.76 -22.36
CA PRO A 365 16.90 6.14 -21.75
C PRO A 365 17.55 7.33 -22.47
N GLY A 366 17.81 8.41 -21.74
CA GLY A 366 18.45 9.63 -22.27
C GLY A 366 17.56 10.55 -23.10
N ASP A 367 16.28 10.22 -23.29
CA ASP A 367 15.32 11.06 -24.01
C ASP A 367 14.32 11.70 -23.03
N GLU A 368 14.71 12.81 -22.43
CA GLU A 368 13.89 13.53 -21.44
C GLU A 368 12.53 13.96 -22.03
N ALA A 369 12.49 14.35 -23.31
CA ALA A 369 11.26 14.77 -23.94
C ALA A 369 10.25 13.61 -24.05
N ALA A 370 10.70 12.43 -24.49
CA ALA A 370 9.86 11.23 -24.55
C ALA A 370 9.46 10.74 -23.15
N GLN A 371 10.34 10.88 -22.16
CA GLN A 371 10.01 10.56 -20.76
C GLN A 371 8.87 11.44 -20.24
N HIS A 372 8.98 12.76 -20.39
CA HIS A 372 7.96 13.71 -19.97
C HIS A 372 6.64 13.53 -20.73
N ASP A 373 6.70 13.26 -22.05
CA ASP A 373 5.51 12.97 -22.86
C ASP A 373 4.77 11.73 -22.35
N MET A 374 5.47 10.59 -22.23
CA MET A 374 4.88 9.34 -21.73
C MET A 374 4.27 9.53 -20.34
N PHE A 375 5.01 10.21 -19.45
CA PHE A 375 4.55 10.48 -18.09
C PHE A 375 3.25 11.28 -18.10
N ASN A 376 3.19 12.41 -18.82
CA ASN A 376 1.99 13.25 -18.89
C ASN A 376 0.80 12.51 -19.53
N ARG A 377 1.04 11.70 -20.56
CA ARG A 377 -0.01 10.92 -21.23
C ARG A 377 -0.59 9.85 -20.30
N VAL A 378 0.25 9.13 -19.55
CA VAL A 378 -0.21 8.16 -18.54
C VAL A 378 -1.08 8.85 -17.50
N LEU A 379 -0.61 9.97 -16.97
CA LEU A 379 -1.34 10.71 -15.95
C LEU A 379 -2.67 11.29 -16.45
N GLY A 380 -2.73 11.67 -17.74
CA GLY A 380 -3.96 12.11 -18.40
C GLY A 380 -5.07 11.04 -18.48
N GLU A 381 -4.73 9.75 -18.45
CA GLU A 381 -5.74 8.67 -18.46
C GLU A 381 -6.31 8.35 -17.07
N ILE A 382 -5.60 8.71 -15.99
CA ILE A 382 -5.96 8.34 -14.62
C ILE A 382 -7.35 8.84 -14.22
N PRO A 383 -7.74 10.12 -14.44
CA PRO A 383 -9.04 10.63 -13.99
C PRO A 383 -10.22 9.83 -14.53
N ALA A 384 -10.21 9.52 -15.83
CA ALA A 384 -11.28 8.75 -16.47
C ALA A 384 -11.34 7.30 -15.95
N LEU A 385 -10.18 6.67 -15.73
CA LEU A 385 -10.12 5.32 -15.16
C LEU A 385 -10.59 5.29 -13.69
N TRP A 386 -10.24 6.31 -12.92
CA TRP A 386 -10.60 6.45 -11.52
C TRP A 386 -12.10 6.68 -11.36
N GLU A 387 -12.69 7.59 -12.15
CA GLU A 387 -14.14 7.81 -12.19
C GLU A 387 -14.88 6.57 -12.64
N LYS A 388 -14.42 5.91 -13.72
CA LYS A 388 -15.01 4.65 -14.19
C LYS A 388 -15.03 3.55 -13.13
N ALA A 389 -14.05 3.54 -12.24
CA ALA A 389 -13.95 2.60 -11.12
C ALA A 389 -14.74 3.00 -9.86
N GLY A 390 -15.49 4.11 -9.90
CA GLY A 390 -16.27 4.61 -8.77
C GLY A 390 -15.45 5.40 -7.76
N ARG A 391 -14.41 6.11 -8.22
CA ARG A 391 -13.55 6.99 -7.41
C ARG A 391 -13.02 6.35 -6.12
N PRO A 392 -12.50 5.10 -6.16
CA PRO A 392 -11.94 4.49 -4.95
C PRO A 392 -10.70 5.27 -4.48
N ASN A 393 -10.37 5.18 -3.20
CA ASN A 393 -9.07 5.66 -2.74
C ASN A 393 -7.94 5.02 -3.56
N THR A 394 -6.94 5.83 -3.88
CA THR A 394 -5.79 5.48 -4.72
C THR A 394 -4.53 5.24 -3.88
N VAL A 395 -4.66 4.96 -2.59
CA VAL A 395 -3.55 4.45 -1.78
C VAL A 395 -3.21 3.01 -2.20
N THR A 396 -1.99 2.53 -1.94
CA THR A 396 -1.57 1.17 -2.29
C THR A 396 -2.58 0.09 -1.86
N PRO A 397 -2.97 -0.85 -2.75
CA PRO A 397 -2.46 -1.05 -4.12
C PRO A 397 -3.11 -0.19 -5.23
N GLY A 398 -4.13 0.62 -4.93
CA GLY A 398 -4.99 1.33 -5.88
C GLY A 398 -4.27 2.25 -6.86
N ALA A 399 -3.36 3.10 -6.38
CA ALA A 399 -2.52 3.93 -7.26
C ALA A 399 -1.80 3.11 -8.33
N LYS A 400 -1.19 1.99 -7.92
CA LYS A 400 -0.47 1.11 -8.84
C LYS A 400 -1.41 0.48 -9.87
N ILE A 401 -2.60 0.06 -9.45
CA ILE A 401 -3.63 -0.50 -10.35
C ILE A 401 -4.03 0.53 -11.40
N LEU A 402 -4.28 1.78 -11.01
CA LEU A 402 -4.67 2.84 -11.94
C LEU A 402 -3.53 3.22 -12.90
N ILE A 403 -2.29 3.36 -12.40
CA ILE A 403 -1.13 3.66 -13.24
C ILE A 403 -0.88 2.54 -14.24
N ASP A 404 -0.87 1.28 -13.81
CA ASP A 404 -0.61 0.15 -14.69
C ASP A 404 -1.70 0.05 -15.78
N GLN A 405 -2.95 0.34 -15.41
CA GLN A 405 -4.04 0.43 -16.37
C GLN A 405 -3.87 1.61 -17.35
N ALA A 406 -3.47 2.78 -16.87
CA ALA A 406 -3.22 3.95 -17.69
C ALA A 406 -2.07 3.71 -18.68
N VAL A 407 -0.98 3.08 -18.25
CA VAL A 407 0.12 2.65 -19.14
C VAL A 407 -0.40 1.71 -20.23
N ALA A 408 -1.23 0.73 -19.88
CA ALA A 408 -1.83 -0.17 -20.86
C ALA A 408 -2.70 0.57 -21.90
N VAL A 409 -3.42 1.62 -21.49
CA VAL A 409 -4.19 2.49 -22.39
C VAL A 409 -3.29 3.24 -23.35
N VAL A 410 -2.25 3.92 -22.83
CA VAL A 410 -1.31 4.71 -23.64
C VAL A 410 -0.59 3.83 -24.66
N LEU A 411 -0.06 2.68 -24.24
CA LEU A 411 0.61 1.74 -25.14
C LEU A 411 -0.33 1.17 -26.22
N CYS A 412 -1.60 0.96 -25.89
CA CYS A 412 -2.59 0.52 -26.87
C CYS A 412 -2.84 1.59 -27.95
N LYS A 413 -2.96 2.86 -27.52
CA LYS A 413 -3.11 4.02 -28.41
C LYS A 413 -1.89 4.18 -29.33
N ASP A 414 -0.67 4.03 -28.79
CA ASP A 414 0.58 4.11 -29.57
C ASP A 414 0.68 3.03 -30.65
N GLN A 415 0.13 1.85 -30.38
CA GLN A 415 0.09 0.75 -31.34
C GLN A 415 -1.04 0.88 -32.38
N GLY A 416 -1.85 1.94 -32.32
CA GLY A 416 -3.02 2.13 -33.19
C GLY A 416 -4.06 1.02 -33.04
N ARG A 417 -4.07 0.32 -31.88
CA ARG A 417 -5.00 -0.78 -31.64
C ARG A 417 -6.28 -0.26 -31.00
N GLU A 418 -7.38 -0.88 -31.36
CA GLU A 418 -8.65 -0.70 -30.66
C GLU A 418 -8.52 -1.20 -29.22
N PHE A 419 -8.92 -0.37 -28.25
CA PHE A 419 -8.91 -0.74 -26.84
C PHE A 419 -10.12 -1.63 -26.53
N ARG A 420 -9.88 -2.83 -25.99
CA ARG A 420 -10.90 -3.84 -25.72
C ARG A 420 -10.86 -4.34 -24.28
N MET A 421 -11.82 -5.17 -23.89
CA MET A 421 -11.92 -5.72 -22.54
C MET A 421 -10.65 -6.47 -22.12
N ALA A 422 -10.03 -7.20 -23.04
CA ALA A 422 -8.77 -7.92 -22.81
C ALA A 422 -7.55 -7.00 -22.52
N ASN A 423 -7.67 -5.68 -22.76
CA ASN A 423 -6.61 -4.72 -22.45
C ASN A 423 -6.71 -4.15 -21.03
N TYR A 424 -7.79 -4.44 -20.30
CA TYR A 424 -7.85 -4.15 -18.88
C TYR A 424 -7.01 -5.16 -18.08
N THR A 425 -6.21 -4.64 -17.16
CA THR A 425 -5.43 -5.43 -16.20
C THR A 425 -6.37 -6.21 -15.28
N ALA A 426 -5.95 -7.41 -14.85
CA ALA A 426 -6.76 -8.23 -13.98
C ALA A 426 -7.08 -7.52 -12.66
N GLU A 427 -6.13 -6.75 -12.14
CA GLU A 427 -6.24 -5.97 -10.92
C GLU A 427 -7.24 -4.82 -11.05
N TYR A 428 -7.26 -4.10 -12.18
CA TYR A 428 -8.27 -3.07 -12.43
C TYR A 428 -9.67 -3.68 -12.55
N LEU A 429 -9.79 -4.81 -13.24
CA LEU A 429 -11.05 -5.55 -13.28
C LEU A 429 -11.46 -6.03 -11.88
N ASP A 430 -10.51 -6.49 -11.05
CA ASP A 430 -10.79 -6.93 -9.67
C ASP A 430 -11.29 -5.76 -8.80
N LEU A 431 -10.67 -4.58 -8.93
CA LEU A 431 -11.06 -3.33 -8.27
C LEU A 431 -12.50 -2.94 -8.60
N VAL A 432 -12.87 -2.89 -9.88
CA VAL A 432 -14.22 -2.51 -10.32
C VAL A 432 -15.27 -3.51 -9.85
N THR A 433 -14.92 -4.80 -9.77
CA THR A 433 -15.86 -5.84 -9.33
C THR A 433 -16.02 -5.96 -7.81
N GLY A 434 -15.24 -5.23 -7.00
CA GLY A 434 -15.32 -5.26 -5.54
C GLY A 434 -14.45 -6.32 -4.86
N ARG A 435 -13.50 -6.95 -5.58
CA ARG A 435 -12.60 -7.97 -4.98
C ARG A 435 -11.58 -7.40 -4.01
N TYR A 436 -11.36 -6.08 -4.05
CA TYR A 436 -10.53 -5.36 -3.08
C TYR A 436 -11.32 -4.88 -1.86
N GLY A 437 -12.63 -5.14 -1.79
CA GLY A 437 -13.50 -4.68 -0.72
C GLY A 437 -14.67 -3.85 -1.26
N ARG A 438 -15.51 -3.41 -0.32
CA ARG A 438 -16.67 -2.57 -0.57
C ARG A 438 -16.29 -1.29 -1.32
N ASN A 439 -16.89 -1.08 -2.49
CA ASN A 439 -16.65 0.11 -3.31
C ASN A 439 -17.83 1.08 -3.20
N LEU A 440 -17.76 2.01 -2.25
CA LEU A 440 -18.85 2.93 -1.93
C LEU A 440 -19.24 3.83 -3.11
N GLY A 441 -18.28 4.27 -3.94
CA GLY A 441 -18.63 5.08 -5.11
C GLY A 441 -19.32 4.28 -6.21
N MET A 442 -19.03 2.98 -6.34
CA MET A 442 -19.85 2.10 -7.18
C MET A 442 -21.25 1.90 -6.60
N GLU A 443 -21.40 1.77 -5.28
CA GLU A 443 -22.73 1.66 -4.63
C GLU A 443 -23.56 2.93 -4.78
N LYS A 444 -22.91 4.11 -4.72
CA LYS A 444 -23.56 5.42 -4.93
C LYS A 444 -23.80 5.75 -6.42
N GLY A 445 -23.48 4.84 -7.35
CA GLY A 445 -23.69 5.04 -8.78
C GLY A 445 -22.73 6.03 -9.45
N ILE A 446 -21.63 6.39 -8.80
CA ILE A 446 -20.61 7.32 -9.35
C ILE A 446 -19.83 6.65 -10.48
N GLY A 447 -19.44 5.40 -10.30
CA GLY A 447 -18.71 4.66 -11.32
C GLY A 447 -19.59 3.97 -12.35
N SER A 448 -18.95 3.41 -13.38
CA SER A 448 -19.67 2.85 -14.53
C SER A 448 -20.26 1.47 -14.21
N GLN A 449 -21.54 1.44 -13.84
CA GLN A 449 -22.27 0.18 -13.58
C GLN A 449 -22.27 -0.73 -14.82
N ASN A 450 -22.55 -0.16 -16.00
CA ASN A 450 -22.53 -0.91 -17.26
C ASN A 450 -21.17 -1.58 -17.49
N PHE A 451 -20.06 -0.89 -17.17
CA PHE A 451 -18.75 -1.49 -17.29
C PHE A 451 -18.54 -2.60 -16.27
N ARG A 452 -18.91 -2.39 -14.99
CA ARG A 452 -18.84 -3.43 -13.95
C ARG A 452 -19.60 -4.69 -14.37
N ASP A 453 -20.82 -4.53 -14.87
CA ASP A 453 -21.66 -5.63 -15.35
C ASP A 453 -21.00 -6.35 -16.54
N ALA A 454 -20.46 -5.60 -17.51
CA ALA A 454 -19.73 -6.17 -18.64
C ALA A 454 -18.51 -6.98 -18.19
N VAL A 455 -17.77 -6.52 -17.16
CA VAL A 455 -16.61 -7.24 -16.60
C VAL A 455 -17.05 -8.55 -15.92
N LEU A 456 -18.15 -8.52 -15.17
CA LEU A 456 -18.70 -9.72 -14.53
C LEU A 456 -19.11 -10.76 -15.58
N ILE A 457 -19.82 -10.33 -16.62
CA ILE A 457 -20.21 -11.19 -17.74
C ILE A 457 -18.98 -11.73 -18.46
N TYR A 458 -18.00 -10.87 -18.76
CA TYR A 458 -16.75 -11.28 -19.42
C TYR A 458 -16.02 -12.40 -18.67
N ARG A 459 -15.92 -12.29 -17.33
CA ARG A 459 -15.30 -13.31 -16.49
C ARG A 459 -16.08 -14.62 -16.50
N ALA A 460 -17.40 -14.54 -16.37
CA ALA A 460 -18.27 -15.70 -16.45
C ALA A 460 -18.06 -16.43 -17.78
N MET A 461 -18.02 -15.70 -18.89
CA MET A 461 -17.77 -16.24 -20.22
C MET A 461 -16.39 -16.88 -20.36
N LYS A 462 -15.32 -16.28 -19.81
CA LYS A 462 -13.97 -16.87 -19.81
C LYS A 462 -13.92 -18.19 -19.05
N ILE A 463 -14.56 -18.27 -17.88
CA ILE A 463 -14.57 -19.49 -17.07
C ILE A 463 -15.37 -20.58 -17.78
N MET A 464 -16.56 -20.25 -18.30
CA MET A 464 -17.37 -21.19 -19.09
C MET A 464 -16.61 -21.70 -20.31
N ASN A 465 -15.99 -20.80 -21.10
CA ASN A 465 -15.24 -21.19 -22.29
C ASN A 465 -14.07 -22.13 -21.94
N LYS A 466 -13.31 -21.83 -20.88
CA LYS A 466 -12.23 -22.71 -20.40
C LYS A 466 -12.76 -24.09 -20.02
N ALA A 467 -13.86 -24.14 -19.26
CA ALA A 467 -14.38 -25.40 -18.75
C ALA A 467 -15.10 -26.25 -19.84
N ILE A 468 -15.67 -25.60 -20.87
CA ILE A 468 -16.14 -26.25 -22.10
C ILE A 468 -14.97 -26.84 -22.89
N LEU A 469 -13.88 -26.07 -23.07
CA LEU A 469 -12.67 -26.55 -23.74
C LEU A 469 -12.02 -27.72 -22.98
N ASP A 470 -12.07 -27.70 -21.65
CA ASP A 470 -11.56 -28.76 -20.76
C ASP A 470 -12.50 -29.99 -20.68
N LYS A 471 -13.66 -29.99 -21.39
CA LYS A 471 -14.69 -31.05 -21.43
C LYS A 471 -15.20 -31.54 -20.06
N LYS A 472 -15.20 -30.70 -19.03
CA LYS A 472 -15.56 -31.07 -17.64
C LYS A 472 -16.67 -30.20 -17.07
N MET A 473 -17.85 -30.17 -17.69
CA MET A 473 -18.99 -29.50 -17.08
C MET A 473 -20.30 -30.24 -17.28
N ASP A 474 -21.02 -30.44 -16.17
CA ASP A 474 -22.46 -30.61 -16.14
C ASP A 474 -23.15 -29.29 -15.71
N ASP A 475 -24.48 -29.28 -15.67
CA ASP A 475 -25.27 -28.09 -15.29
C ASP A 475 -24.98 -27.62 -13.85
N ASN A 476 -24.54 -28.49 -12.95
CA ASN A 476 -24.17 -28.14 -11.57
C ASN A 476 -22.82 -27.42 -11.50
N ASP A 477 -21.88 -27.76 -12.39
CA ASP A 477 -20.61 -27.05 -12.50
C ASP A 477 -20.81 -25.62 -13.03
N ILE A 478 -21.76 -25.42 -13.95
CA ILE A 478 -22.11 -24.09 -14.46
C ILE A 478 -22.75 -23.26 -13.34
N HIS A 479 -23.70 -23.85 -12.61
CA HIS A 479 -24.35 -23.21 -11.47
C HIS A 479 -23.34 -22.81 -10.38
N ARG A 480 -22.43 -23.71 -9.99
CA ARG A 480 -21.35 -23.41 -9.03
C ARG A 480 -20.37 -22.33 -9.51
N ILE A 481 -20.14 -22.24 -10.81
CA ILE A 481 -19.28 -21.18 -11.39
C ILE A 481 -19.98 -19.82 -11.37
N MET A 482 -21.28 -19.78 -11.66
CA MET A 482 -22.10 -18.57 -11.52
C MET A 482 -22.16 -18.13 -10.05
N GLU A 483 -22.38 -19.06 -9.13
CA GLU A 483 -22.36 -18.83 -7.68
C GLU A 483 -20.97 -18.36 -7.18
N ARG A 484 -19.85 -18.87 -7.73
CA ARG A 484 -18.51 -18.36 -7.38
C ARG A 484 -18.19 -16.99 -7.98
N ALA A 485 -18.75 -16.66 -9.14
CA ALA A 485 -18.71 -15.29 -9.66
C ALA A 485 -19.52 -14.34 -8.76
N GLN A 486 -20.59 -14.86 -8.13
CA GLN A 486 -21.41 -14.22 -7.10
C GLN A 486 -20.67 -14.05 -5.75
N LEU A 487 -19.94 -15.06 -5.28
CA LEU A 487 -19.11 -14.99 -4.06
C LEU A 487 -17.95 -13.98 -4.15
N GLY A 488 -17.55 -13.60 -5.37
CA GLY A 488 -16.66 -12.46 -5.61
C GLY A 488 -17.31 -11.08 -5.38
N ILE A 489 -18.65 -11.06 -5.20
CA ILE A 489 -19.51 -9.90 -4.92
C ILE A 489 -20.05 -9.98 -3.48
N GLU A 490 -20.26 -11.17 -2.90
CA GLU A 490 -20.76 -11.40 -1.52
C GLU A 490 -19.73 -11.14 -0.40
N GLY A 491 -18.81 -10.19 -0.61
CA GLY A 491 -17.90 -9.73 0.43
C GLY A 491 -18.58 -8.98 1.59
N GLN A 492 -19.87 -8.67 1.53
CA GLN A 492 -20.58 -7.99 2.62
C GLN A 492 -22.07 -8.36 2.74
N ARG A 493 -22.43 -8.71 3.99
CA ARG A 493 -23.76 -8.82 4.63
C ARG A 493 -24.57 -10.11 4.48
N VAL A 494 -24.37 -11.00 5.46
CA VAL A 494 -25.45 -11.84 6.02
C VAL A 494 -25.94 -11.21 7.33
N ARG A 495 -27.15 -10.64 7.30
CA ARG A 495 -28.12 -10.77 8.41
C ARG A 495 -29.50 -10.93 7.81
N TYR A 496 -29.89 -12.19 7.63
CA TYR A 496 -31.27 -12.55 7.39
C TYR A 496 -32.04 -12.40 8.71
N ASN A 497 -32.97 -11.44 8.77
CA ASN A 497 -34.27 -11.55 9.45
C ASN A 497 -34.99 -10.18 9.46
N GLY A 498 -36.07 -10.09 8.69
CA GLY A 498 -37.09 -9.04 8.83
C GLY A 498 -37.16 -8.07 7.65
N GLN A 499 -38.27 -8.16 6.92
CA GLN A 499 -38.78 -7.26 5.88
C GLN A 499 -38.20 -5.83 5.88
N ILE A 500 -37.40 -5.51 4.87
CA ILE A 500 -37.18 -4.13 4.40
C ILE A 500 -37.28 -4.15 2.87
N ALA A 501 -38.17 -3.31 2.33
CA ALA A 501 -38.31 -3.09 0.90
C ALA A 501 -36.99 -2.54 0.34
N LEU A 502 -36.38 -3.26 -0.61
CA LEU A 502 -35.21 -2.82 -1.35
C LEU A 502 -35.64 -1.67 -2.27
N GLY A 503 -35.14 -0.45 -2.02
CA GLY A 503 -35.37 0.74 -2.84
C GLY A 503 -34.35 0.95 -3.95
N ASP A 504 -33.49 -0.04 -4.25
CA ASP A 504 -32.46 0.05 -5.28
C ASP A 504 -32.76 -0.92 -6.46
N PRO A 505 -33.25 -0.39 -7.60
CA PRO A 505 -33.55 -1.19 -8.79
C PRO A 505 -32.33 -1.92 -9.38
N SER A 506 -31.09 -1.51 -9.06
CA SER A 506 -29.85 -2.10 -9.58
C SER A 506 -29.43 -3.35 -8.79
N LEU A 507 -29.59 -3.33 -7.47
CA LEU A 507 -29.36 -4.49 -6.60
C LEU A 507 -30.45 -5.54 -6.80
N GLU A 508 -31.70 -5.10 -6.97
CA GLU A 508 -32.84 -5.97 -7.32
C GLU A 508 -32.64 -6.59 -8.71
N ARG A 509 -32.12 -5.84 -9.69
CA ARG A 509 -31.66 -6.37 -10.99
C ARG A 509 -30.53 -7.38 -10.84
N THR A 510 -29.55 -7.13 -9.99
CA THR A 510 -28.38 -8.00 -9.77
C THR A 510 -28.76 -9.33 -9.11
N LEU A 511 -29.64 -9.29 -8.11
CA LEU A 511 -30.21 -10.48 -7.47
C LEU A 511 -31.19 -11.22 -8.39
N MET A 512 -31.98 -10.52 -9.21
CA MET A 512 -32.78 -11.16 -10.27
C MET A 512 -31.92 -11.76 -11.39
N LEU A 513 -30.81 -11.12 -11.77
CA LEU A 513 -29.81 -11.61 -12.73
C LEU A 513 -29.17 -12.91 -12.24
N GLN A 514 -28.89 -12.98 -10.95
CA GLN A 514 -28.38 -14.16 -10.26
C GLN A 514 -29.43 -15.27 -10.27
N ASN A 515 -30.64 -15.02 -9.77
CA ASN A 515 -31.69 -16.04 -9.69
C ASN A 515 -32.13 -16.59 -11.06
N ALA A 516 -32.18 -15.76 -12.11
CA ALA A 516 -32.55 -16.21 -13.45
C ALA A 516 -31.45 -17.03 -14.16
N ALA A 517 -30.18 -16.87 -13.78
CA ALA A 517 -29.07 -17.67 -14.31
C ALA A 517 -28.96 -19.05 -13.63
N LEU A 518 -29.66 -19.25 -12.51
CA LEU A 518 -29.64 -20.48 -11.71
C LEU A 518 -30.61 -21.55 -12.25
N GLU A 519 -31.61 -21.18 -13.04
CA GLU A 519 -32.63 -22.09 -13.57
C GLU A 519 -32.44 -22.36 -15.08
N GLY A 520 -32.44 -23.64 -15.48
CA GLY A 520 -32.37 -24.09 -16.88
C GLY A 520 -31.09 -24.82 -17.30
N THR A 521 -31.09 -25.37 -18.50
CA THR A 521 -29.95 -26.07 -19.13
C THR A 521 -28.82 -25.09 -19.50
N ALA A 522 -27.58 -25.56 -19.65
CA ALA A 522 -26.44 -24.76 -20.12
C ALA A 522 -26.74 -23.84 -21.33
N LEU A 523 -27.57 -24.32 -22.27
CA LEU A 523 -27.98 -23.60 -23.48
C LEU A 523 -28.98 -22.47 -23.19
N GLU A 524 -29.87 -22.64 -22.21
CA GLU A 524 -30.82 -21.61 -21.77
C GLU A 524 -30.11 -20.51 -20.99
N ARG A 525 -29.14 -20.87 -20.14
CA ARG A 525 -28.26 -19.90 -19.45
C ARG A 525 -27.44 -19.07 -20.46
N LEU A 526 -26.90 -19.71 -21.49
CA LEU A 526 -26.22 -19.02 -22.60
C LEU A 526 -27.16 -18.09 -23.38
N LYS A 527 -28.43 -18.48 -23.58
CA LYS A 527 -29.44 -17.62 -24.22
C LYS A 527 -29.81 -16.40 -23.37
N ILE A 528 -29.90 -16.55 -22.05
CA ILE A 528 -30.17 -15.43 -21.11
C ILE A 528 -28.98 -14.46 -21.08
N VAL A 529 -27.74 -14.98 -21.00
CA VAL A 529 -26.53 -14.16 -21.12
C VAL A 529 -26.50 -13.46 -22.50
N ALA A 530 -26.84 -14.17 -23.58
CA ALA A 530 -26.92 -13.58 -24.93
C ALA A 530 -28.06 -12.57 -25.13
N GLU A 531 -29.17 -12.73 -24.41
CA GLU A 531 -30.29 -11.78 -24.39
C GLU A 531 -29.91 -10.49 -23.69
N LYS A 532 -29.25 -10.57 -22.53
CA LYS A 532 -28.88 -9.38 -21.75
C LYS A 532 -27.59 -8.70 -22.24
N ILE A 533 -26.75 -9.40 -23.02
CA ILE A 533 -25.72 -8.78 -23.87
C ILE A 533 -26.33 -7.70 -24.79
N ARG A 534 -27.62 -7.77 -25.14
CA ARG A 534 -28.30 -6.73 -25.95
C ARG A 534 -28.54 -5.42 -25.19
N ASP A 535 -28.59 -5.46 -23.86
CA ASP A 535 -28.86 -4.31 -22.98
C ASP A 535 -27.58 -3.60 -22.51
N ILE A 536 -26.41 -4.19 -22.80
CA ILE A 536 -25.10 -3.57 -22.59
C ILE A 536 -24.90 -2.50 -23.67
N ASP A 537 -24.21 -1.42 -23.31
CA ASP A 537 -23.75 -0.40 -24.25
C ASP A 537 -23.24 -1.03 -25.57
N PRO A 538 -23.73 -0.57 -26.74
CA PRO A 538 -23.43 -1.19 -28.03
C PRO A 538 -21.92 -1.28 -28.35
N GLU A 539 -21.12 -0.34 -27.86
CA GLU A 539 -19.67 -0.28 -28.09
C GLU A 539 -18.96 -1.36 -27.26
N VAL A 540 -19.30 -1.46 -25.97
CA VAL A 540 -18.78 -2.51 -25.07
C VAL A 540 -19.22 -3.90 -25.54
N ARG A 541 -20.47 -4.02 -25.99
CA ARG A 541 -21.04 -5.24 -26.57
C ARG A 541 -20.29 -5.68 -27.82
N ALA A 542 -19.99 -4.76 -28.73
CA ALA A 542 -19.25 -5.05 -29.97
C ALA A 542 -17.83 -5.59 -29.66
N GLN A 543 -17.15 -5.00 -28.68
CA GLN A 543 -15.83 -5.45 -28.21
C GLN A 543 -15.87 -6.87 -27.64
N MET A 544 -16.85 -7.18 -26.78
CA MET A 544 -17.02 -8.52 -26.21
C MET A 544 -17.27 -9.59 -27.30
N ILE A 545 -18.15 -9.30 -28.26
CA ILE A 545 -18.48 -10.21 -29.37
C ILE A 545 -17.25 -10.45 -30.27
N ALA A 546 -16.42 -9.43 -30.50
CA ALA A 546 -15.20 -9.57 -31.29
C ALA A 546 -14.15 -10.48 -30.63
N GLU A 547 -14.06 -10.49 -29.29
CA GLU A 547 -13.12 -11.33 -28.53
C GLU A 547 -13.54 -12.80 -28.42
N LEU A 548 -14.85 -13.08 -28.51
CA LEU A 548 -15.42 -14.43 -28.37
C LEU A 548 -15.46 -15.22 -29.68
N ARG A 549 -15.09 -14.61 -30.83
CA ARG A 549 -15.03 -15.33 -32.10
C ARG A 549 -13.91 -16.37 -32.06
N PRO A 550 -14.20 -17.64 -32.39
CA PRO A 550 -13.18 -18.68 -32.46
C PRO A 550 -12.27 -18.40 -33.66
N GLY A 551 -11.17 -17.69 -33.43
CA GLY A 551 -10.18 -17.36 -34.46
C GLY A 551 -9.15 -16.36 -33.94
N ARG A 552 -7.95 -16.88 -33.65
CA ARG A 552 -6.75 -16.21 -33.11
C ARG A 552 -6.80 -15.81 -31.63
N SER A 553 -6.75 -16.83 -30.77
CA SER A 553 -6.11 -16.69 -29.46
C SER A 553 -4.59 -16.64 -29.66
N PRO A 554 -3.84 -15.68 -29.10
CA PRO A 554 -2.41 -15.85 -28.89
C PRO A 554 -2.23 -17.06 -27.97
N THR A 555 -1.44 -18.03 -28.41
CA THR A 555 -1.06 -19.20 -27.61
C THR A 555 -0.60 -18.76 -26.21
N PRO A 556 -1.06 -19.42 -25.13
CA PRO A 556 -0.52 -19.20 -23.79
C PRO A 556 0.96 -19.60 -23.80
N THR A 557 1.85 -18.63 -23.81
CA THR A 557 3.29 -18.88 -23.67
C THR A 557 3.57 -19.31 -22.23
N GLU A 558 3.77 -20.62 -22.05
CA GLU A 558 4.87 -21.30 -21.31
C GLU A 558 5.35 -20.79 -19.92
N GLY A 559 4.63 -19.90 -19.24
CA GLY A 559 5.09 -19.27 -17.99
C GLY A 559 4.65 -19.96 -16.69
N MET A 560 3.54 -20.70 -16.70
CA MET A 560 2.89 -21.16 -15.45
C MET A 560 3.31 -22.57 -15.00
N ASP A 561 3.64 -23.47 -15.92
CA ASP A 561 3.96 -24.87 -15.59
C ASP A 561 5.44 -25.08 -15.17
N ARG A 562 6.38 -24.31 -15.73
CA ARG A 562 7.79 -24.30 -15.30
C ARG A 562 7.97 -23.90 -13.83
N GLY A 563 7.09 -23.05 -13.30
CA GLY A 563 7.18 -22.52 -11.95
C GLY A 563 6.89 -23.54 -10.83
N LYS A 564 6.04 -24.55 -11.10
CA LYS A 564 5.77 -25.65 -10.16
C LYS A 564 6.84 -26.73 -10.26
N GLU A 565 7.30 -27.02 -11.48
CA GLU A 565 8.37 -27.98 -11.76
C GLU A 565 9.70 -27.57 -11.10
N ILE A 566 10.05 -26.28 -11.12
CA ILE A 566 11.30 -25.76 -10.54
C ILE A 566 11.26 -25.75 -8.99
N VAL A 567 10.09 -25.51 -8.37
CA VAL A 567 9.95 -25.57 -6.89
C VAL A 567 10.07 -27.00 -6.40
N CYS A 568 9.46 -27.96 -7.09
CA CYS A 568 9.65 -29.39 -6.80
C CYS A 568 11.11 -29.81 -7.01
N GLN A 569 11.75 -29.41 -8.12
CA GLN A 569 13.17 -29.70 -8.36
C GLN A 569 14.11 -29.05 -7.35
N THR A 570 13.82 -27.84 -6.86
CA THR A 570 14.66 -27.15 -5.87
C THR A 570 14.56 -27.82 -4.49
N VAL A 571 13.35 -28.24 -4.08
CA VAL A 571 13.14 -29.01 -2.86
C VAL A 571 13.78 -30.38 -2.96
N ASP A 572 13.65 -31.06 -4.11
CA ASP A 572 14.25 -32.38 -4.33
C ASP A 572 15.79 -32.33 -4.38
N ASN A 573 16.37 -31.27 -4.97
CA ASN A 573 17.82 -31.07 -5.00
C ASN A 573 18.39 -30.72 -3.61
N LEU A 574 17.66 -29.98 -2.78
CA LEU A 574 18.02 -29.69 -1.40
C LEU A 574 17.99 -30.96 -0.53
N VAL A 575 16.98 -31.82 -0.71
CA VAL A 575 16.90 -33.14 -0.05
C VAL A 575 18.05 -34.04 -0.50
N ARG A 576 18.40 -34.01 -1.79
CA ARG A 576 19.50 -34.81 -2.37
C ARG A 576 20.88 -34.38 -1.88
N GLN A 577 21.19 -33.09 -1.88
CA GLN A 577 22.46 -32.56 -1.36
C GLN A 577 22.66 -32.82 0.14
N LYS A 578 21.56 -32.86 0.92
CA LYS A 578 21.63 -33.17 2.35
C LYS A 578 21.94 -34.65 2.61
N ARG A 579 21.37 -35.56 1.82
CA ARG A 579 21.72 -37.00 1.81
C ARG A 579 23.17 -37.25 1.42
N GLU A 580 23.69 -36.46 0.48
CA GLU A 580 25.10 -36.52 0.04
C GLU A 580 26.08 -35.98 1.11
N SER A 581 25.62 -35.10 2.02
CA SER A 581 26.42 -34.61 3.17
C SER A 581 26.41 -35.50 4.42
N GLY A 582 25.70 -36.64 4.41
CA GLY A 582 25.72 -37.63 5.49
C GLY A 582 24.85 -37.32 6.73
N ASP A 583 24.09 -36.23 6.74
CA ASP A 583 23.17 -35.86 7.83
C ASP A 583 21.86 -36.67 7.74
N ARG A 584 21.60 -37.53 8.73
CA ARG A 584 20.42 -38.44 8.81
C ARG A 584 19.29 -37.91 9.72
N SER A 585 19.25 -36.62 10.03
CA SER A 585 18.14 -36.03 10.80
C SER A 585 16.80 -36.19 10.05
N PRO A 586 15.68 -36.50 10.75
CA PRO A 586 14.39 -36.72 10.09
C PRO A 586 13.93 -35.46 9.33
N ASP A 587 13.59 -35.63 8.05
CA ASP A 587 13.11 -34.57 7.14
C ASP A 587 11.98 -33.72 7.76
N SER A 588 11.18 -34.29 8.68
CA SER A 588 10.05 -33.63 9.31
C SER A 588 10.42 -32.54 10.34
N ALA A 589 11.60 -32.62 10.99
CA ALA A 589 11.97 -31.68 12.06
C ALA A 589 12.53 -30.36 11.52
N VAL A 590 13.38 -30.43 10.48
CA VAL A 590 13.93 -29.25 9.79
C VAL A 590 12.86 -28.59 8.93
N ILE A 591 12.01 -29.37 8.24
CA ILE A 591 10.87 -28.81 7.50
C ILE A 591 9.81 -28.24 8.46
N LYS A 592 9.58 -28.83 9.66
CA LYS A 592 8.76 -28.19 10.71
C LYS A 592 9.38 -26.90 11.24
N SER A 593 10.69 -26.88 11.47
CA SER A 593 11.45 -25.70 11.92
C SER A 593 11.41 -24.57 10.88
N ILE A 594 11.50 -24.90 9.59
CA ILE A 594 11.41 -23.94 8.48
C ILE A 594 9.97 -23.48 8.28
N LYS A 595 8.98 -24.39 8.23
CA LYS A 595 7.55 -24.05 8.10
C LYS A 595 6.98 -23.28 9.29
N GLY A 596 7.59 -23.38 10.46
CA GLY A 596 7.22 -22.62 11.66
C GLY A 596 8.05 -21.35 11.89
N SER A 597 8.95 -20.99 10.98
CA SER A 597 9.78 -19.79 11.13
C SER A 597 9.01 -18.55 10.71
N ARG A 598 9.03 -17.52 11.56
CA ARG A 598 8.46 -16.18 11.29
C ARG A 598 8.93 -15.59 9.95
N ARG A 599 10.15 -15.94 9.52
CA ARG A 599 10.74 -15.53 8.23
C ARG A 599 10.00 -16.11 7.01
N MET A 600 9.49 -17.34 7.10
CA MET A 600 8.76 -17.98 5.99
C MET A 600 7.38 -17.37 5.72
N SER A 601 6.72 -16.81 6.75
CA SER A 601 5.42 -16.15 6.58
C SER A 601 5.55 -14.85 5.81
N LEU A 602 6.52 -13.99 6.18
CA LEU A 602 6.82 -12.78 5.42
C LEU A 602 7.23 -13.09 3.98
N PHE A 603 8.03 -14.14 3.83
CA PHE A 603 8.44 -14.65 2.52
C PHE A 603 7.25 -15.17 1.69
N ALA A 604 6.25 -15.83 2.31
CA ALA A 604 5.02 -16.24 1.63
C ALA A 604 4.17 -15.04 1.15
N MET A 605 4.22 -13.90 1.87
CA MET A 605 3.60 -12.65 1.41
C MET A 605 4.26 -12.14 0.14
N LEU A 606 5.60 -12.06 0.14
CA LEU A 606 6.40 -11.65 -1.02
C LEU A 606 6.29 -12.63 -2.21
N LEU A 607 6.04 -13.91 -1.96
CA LEU A 607 5.86 -14.93 -3.00
C LEU A 607 4.51 -14.87 -3.71
N LYS A 608 3.40 -14.57 -3.02
CA LYS A 608 2.06 -14.45 -3.65
C LYS A 608 2.00 -13.34 -4.69
N ASP A 609 2.88 -12.39 -4.50
CA ASP A 609 3.09 -11.22 -5.32
C ASP A 609 3.77 -11.57 -6.68
N ARG A 610 4.27 -12.80 -6.89
CA ARG A 610 5.01 -13.29 -8.08
C ARG A 610 4.49 -12.85 -9.46
N ASP A 611 3.17 -12.79 -9.68
CA ASP A 611 2.62 -12.36 -10.99
C ASP A 611 2.93 -10.89 -11.32
N GLN A 612 3.17 -10.04 -10.32
CA GLN A 612 3.64 -8.67 -10.51
C GLN A 612 5.17 -8.55 -10.63
N PHE A 613 5.93 -9.57 -10.22
CA PHE A 613 7.39 -9.47 -9.98
C PHE A 613 8.25 -10.45 -10.80
N GLY A 614 7.65 -11.28 -11.66
CA GLY A 614 8.38 -12.10 -12.63
C GLY A 614 9.44 -13.04 -12.03
N ASN A 615 10.59 -13.19 -12.70
CA ASN A 615 11.69 -14.10 -12.32
C ASN A 615 12.54 -13.61 -11.12
N GLU A 616 12.37 -12.36 -10.67
CA GLU A 616 13.21 -11.74 -9.62
C GLU A 616 12.99 -12.36 -8.24
N VAL A 617 11.78 -12.86 -7.98
CA VAL A 617 11.41 -13.57 -6.75
C VAL A 617 12.29 -14.80 -6.50
N HIS A 618 12.80 -15.45 -7.56
CA HIS A 618 13.64 -16.64 -7.45
C HIS A 618 15.01 -16.36 -6.81
N LEU A 619 15.64 -15.21 -7.11
CA LEU A 619 16.95 -14.84 -6.59
C LEU A 619 16.89 -14.46 -5.10
N ILE A 620 15.82 -13.75 -4.71
CA ILE A 620 15.53 -13.35 -3.33
C ILE A 620 15.27 -14.60 -2.47
N THR A 621 14.47 -15.54 -3.00
CA THR A 621 14.19 -16.84 -2.39
C THR A 621 15.47 -17.64 -2.16
N HIS A 622 16.35 -17.70 -3.16
CA HIS A 622 17.56 -18.51 -3.10
C HIS A 622 18.61 -17.92 -2.14
N GLY A 623 18.78 -16.59 -2.12
CA GLY A 623 19.70 -15.92 -1.18
C GLY A 623 19.27 -16.05 0.28
N LEU A 624 17.98 -15.85 0.56
CA LEU A 624 17.44 -15.89 1.92
C LEU A 624 17.34 -17.32 2.50
N ILE A 625 17.00 -18.31 1.67
CA ILE A 625 17.01 -19.73 2.09
C ILE A 625 18.43 -20.20 2.42
N ASN A 626 19.45 -19.77 1.66
CA ASN A 626 20.83 -20.15 1.94
C ASN A 626 21.37 -19.54 3.25
N LYS A 627 20.99 -18.29 3.56
CA LYS A 627 21.28 -17.64 4.85
C LYS A 627 20.56 -18.32 6.02
N ALA A 628 19.27 -18.64 5.87
CA ALA A 628 18.49 -19.33 6.91
C ALA A 628 19.02 -20.74 7.24
N LEU A 629 19.77 -21.35 6.32
CA LEU A 629 20.39 -22.67 6.49
C LEU A 629 21.83 -22.62 7.04
N ASN A 630 22.35 -21.46 7.47
CA ASN A 630 23.72 -21.26 7.98
C ASN A 630 24.83 -21.82 7.06
N ARG A 631 24.57 -21.89 5.75
CA ARG A 631 25.58 -22.28 4.77
C ARG A 631 26.22 -21.00 4.23
N ASN A 632 27.42 -20.67 4.73
CA ASN A 632 28.35 -19.74 4.07
C ASN A 632 28.84 -20.37 2.74
N LEU A 633 27.93 -20.54 1.78
CA LEU A 633 28.30 -20.84 0.41
C LEU A 633 28.52 -19.50 -0.29
N PRO A 634 29.69 -19.25 -0.89
CA PRO A 634 29.91 -18.04 -1.65
C PRO A 634 28.84 -17.98 -2.75
N LEU A 635 28.17 -16.82 -2.86
CA LEU A 635 27.37 -16.48 -4.04
C LEU A 635 28.32 -16.52 -5.24
N LYS A 636 28.44 -17.68 -5.91
CA LYS A 636 29.06 -17.72 -7.22
C LYS A 636 28.15 -16.92 -8.14
N PRO A 637 28.66 -15.91 -8.85
CA PRO A 637 27.87 -15.20 -9.85
C PRO A 637 27.46 -16.20 -10.92
N THR A 638 26.21 -16.66 -10.89
CA THR A 638 25.66 -17.50 -11.94
C THR A 638 25.31 -16.62 -13.12
N ALA A 639 26.05 -16.86 -14.21
CA ALA A 639 25.96 -16.26 -15.54
C ALA A 639 26.62 -14.88 -15.70
N SER A 640 27.93 -14.91 -15.93
CA SER A 640 28.55 -14.00 -16.90
C SER A 640 27.78 -14.11 -18.23
N TYR A 641 26.95 -13.13 -18.55
CA TYR A 641 26.59 -12.90 -19.95
C TYR A 641 27.86 -12.41 -20.64
N LYS A 642 28.50 -13.29 -21.42
CA LYS A 642 29.52 -12.87 -22.37
C LYS A 642 28.83 -11.94 -23.37
N PHE A 643 29.14 -10.65 -23.31
CA PHE A 643 28.95 -9.79 -24.47
C PHE A 643 29.81 -10.36 -25.60
N GLY A 644 29.15 -10.89 -26.62
CA GLY A 644 29.80 -11.14 -27.90
C GLY A 644 30.22 -9.79 -28.50
N PRO A 645 31.35 -9.72 -29.21
CA PRO A 645 31.79 -8.46 -29.79
C PRO A 645 30.94 -8.17 -31.03
N LYS A 646 29.98 -7.26 -30.89
CA LYS A 646 29.55 -6.27 -31.88
C LYS A 646 28.46 -5.37 -31.32
#